data_AF-A0A812SWI9-F1
#
_entry.id   AF-A0A812SWI9-F1
#
_cell.length_a   1.000
_cell.length_b   1.000
_cell.length_c   1.000
_cell.angle_alpha   90.00
_cell.angle_beta   90.00
_cell.angle_gamma   90.00
#
_symmetry.space_group_name_H-M   'P 1'
#
loop_
_entity.id
_entity.type
_entity.pdbx_description
1 polymer ?
#
loop_
_entity_poly.entity_id
_entity_poly.type
_entity_poly.pdbx_seq_one_letter_code
_entity_poly.pdbx_strand_id
1 'polypeptide(L)'
;MQACCIHAHSKTFVHQVATKVYLAPDTPISQCLPYSIKHQHLFSGNVPQPADWLRAWRACRTASSFKGAVKFYSTEDFAAGRNTKLDSVSLKNMILVMHWAVKSVRKQRLEQATSISLSVDDRKEYRLVRYRCDVPPRTAKQSAAPGSQGPQGSQGSQGSEDGPLVADGLLGVYKTGASVPENTLEEHDADKSQVMADSIGIVIDRACQDPEGKTDEESCSRLKLHVRHFAADQCTSARKCGRLLVTGGQYPNLVWVSHDPAHQVRIAYQDPLHAMPEFQDQWERLFAPGKGKHALIPDIQNSEVWKARLMAAQQEVLRLHGSQAGVEKVIRALSFSQPRFDSSATPMLKYLCMIRAMAVLCAMQAADERNTVEIRSRAERALQNMNAAALMRCGLTCDYTSECLGFLRRNFDIEDPDVSCTPRVLEEFTKRQRFLFVDGYILSDSSQVPSSVDGSEAPGSQAPRRCATQLVYEEIQTPEPIFYGNRVHYLCTKAGISDVRQIMGTMAHVVEAMLERLRVDLTEDEIAVALQVFNLRLWQETNRQQELVDSTRKLCDMLKLSHGEIAKSRNLASEKVKALGHPGLSDTFWTFAKTVQLLKVEKVQDGEEQNLRYNNTLYNKALHQAATAAVAVLRGPSGPVEKAARRLELEFGRGILSSQYSKLSKLLSLTNKLASATRNAVDLTAWMIDSLTLALRMNMVTPAKCTEKFLDRDRKTGDAGFWLSRMLVVQVFDYAAKLANKLPEPDKVKLTGILAELRCPSTCWEKYLCHADADQGAAGEDDMDGEDPEDVERPVPQSKIGAVKEGFNKAIGMLLDLLLELMSGKYYKDCCMLASSEDGLAKALTAAQLGSSDDTEHEEPCALITQMKIIVDKFDNSTKSVGATSAAPAPSLLQSLAKASEADTPEECVERERQWKAVQTERRKFVSFSVPNKISKDCLVNAFRGCGKVFTHKGTLNSSHRLIVASADLLAEAGTDPWLKGTPPSEEWKEICAFAKDISGPEDFVVLFDGRMREIRRVSEDLLLNQQHTEECTIVYSGGCPPRTGRTRRVPLAAKKVETGAVKFPVARTKIQTTKKGSFTVCGEASTYQGTYSGVEYRAVSEMPLVSADTKKKIIAPATTGDLPTPPEDWQDRHGSDVPLFWNESKPIAYWNAIIEEFCAEAVFDLTAGTGALMEASLTAGIAYHGLFQGIFQATISLSPTWNFPDAVLKKSLLHILKMEDPAS
;
A
#
# COMPACT_ATOMS: atom_id res chain seq x y z
N MET A 1 41.04 -30.32 -25.51
CA MET A 1 40.39 -31.66 -25.41
C MET A 1 39.51 -31.80 -24.15
N GLN A 2 39.99 -31.48 -22.93
CA GLN A 2 39.22 -31.62 -21.69
C GLN A 2 37.97 -30.71 -21.56
N ALA A 3 37.99 -29.48 -22.09
CA ALA A 3 36.84 -28.56 -22.05
C ALA A 3 35.64 -29.06 -22.90
N CYS A 4 35.88 -29.75 -24.02
CA CYS A 4 34.84 -30.38 -24.82
C CYS A 4 34.17 -31.55 -24.08
N CYS A 5 34.92 -32.30 -23.26
CA CYS A 5 34.37 -33.36 -22.43
C CYS A 5 33.48 -32.83 -21.30
N ILE A 6 33.77 -31.64 -20.76
CA ILE A 6 32.94 -30.96 -19.73
C ILE A 6 31.62 -30.46 -20.35
N HIS A 7 31.65 -29.93 -21.57
CA HIS A 7 30.43 -29.52 -22.28
C HIS A 7 29.56 -30.70 -22.75
N ALA A 8 30.19 -31.85 -23.03
CA ALA A 8 29.46 -33.10 -23.24
C ALA A 8 28.85 -33.62 -21.92
N HIS A 9 29.52 -33.45 -20.78
CA HIS A 9 29.05 -33.91 -19.47
C HIS A 9 27.74 -33.27 -19.01
N SER A 10 27.53 -31.97 -19.23
CA SER A 10 26.27 -31.29 -18.87
C SER A 10 25.05 -31.84 -19.61
N LYS A 11 25.26 -32.48 -20.78
CA LYS A 11 24.23 -33.15 -21.58
C LYS A 11 24.12 -34.65 -21.31
N THR A 12 24.93 -35.19 -20.38
CA THR A 12 24.96 -36.63 -20.09
C THR A 12 24.02 -37.02 -18.94
N PHE A 13 23.54 -38.26 -19.00
CA PHE A 13 22.75 -38.90 -17.93
C PHE A 13 23.42 -38.80 -16.55
N VAL A 14 24.75 -38.75 -16.48
CA VAL A 14 25.50 -38.60 -15.23
C VAL A 14 25.22 -37.27 -14.52
N HIS A 15 24.97 -36.19 -15.26
CA HIS A 15 24.58 -34.89 -14.69
C HIS A 15 23.16 -34.94 -14.08
N GLN A 16 22.22 -35.59 -14.76
CA GLN A 16 20.86 -35.82 -14.23
C GLN A 16 20.89 -36.69 -12.96
N VAL A 17 21.79 -37.67 -12.90
CA VAL A 17 22.05 -38.48 -11.69
C VAL A 17 22.67 -37.66 -10.57
N ALA A 18 23.60 -36.74 -10.87
CA ALA A 18 24.15 -35.82 -9.88
C ALA A 18 23.04 -34.96 -9.24
N THR A 19 22.11 -34.44 -10.04
CA THR A 19 20.91 -33.71 -9.56
C THR A 19 20.01 -34.61 -8.71
N LYS A 20 19.78 -35.86 -9.11
CA LYS A 20 18.95 -36.81 -8.35
C LYS A 20 19.58 -37.23 -7.01
N VAL A 21 20.89 -37.45 -6.97
CA VAL A 21 21.66 -37.76 -5.75
C VAL A 21 21.77 -36.54 -4.83
N TYR A 22 21.81 -35.33 -5.40
CA TYR A 22 21.71 -34.09 -4.62
C TYR A 22 20.37 -34.01 -3.86
N LEU A 23 19.27 -34.33 -4.55
CA LEU A 23 17.90 -34.31 -4.00
C LEU A 23 17.57 -35.50 -3.07
N ALA A 24 18.21 -36.66 -3.26
CA ALA A 24 17.95 -37.88 -2.47
C ALA A 24 19.27 -38.60 -2.07
N PRO A 25 20.04 -38.05 -1.12
CA PRO A 25 21.41 -38.48 -0.80
C PRO A 25 21.53 -39.90 -0.22
N ASP A 26 20.44 -40.42 0.36
CA ASP A 26 20.40 -41.76 0.96
C ASP A 26 20.24 -42.87 -0.08
N THR A 27 19.81 -42.52 -1.30
CA THR A 27 19.59 -43.47 -2.40
C THR A 27 20.92 -44.08 -2.87
N PRO A 28 21.04 -45.42 -2.97
CA PRO A 28 22.22 -46.06 -3.55
C PRO A 28 22.50 -45.54 -4.96
N ILE A 29 23.76 -45.17 -5.26
CA ILE A 29 24.15 -44.65 -6.58
C ILE A 29 23.85 -45.68 -7.68
N SER A 30 23.91 -46.98 -7.34
CA SER A 30 23.53 -48.12 -8.19
C SER A 30 22.06 -48.12 -8.62
N GLN A 31 21.15 -47.49 -7.86
CA GLN A 31 19.74 -47.35 -8.22
C GLN A 31 19.46 -46.08 -9.04
N CYS A 32 20.37 -45.11 -9.00
CA CYS A 32 20.30 -43.90 -9.83
C CYS A 32 20.94 -44.09 -11.22
N LEU A 33 21.75 -45.13 -11.42
CA LEU A 33 22.41 -45.45 -12.69
C LEU A 33 21.86 -46.76 -13.30
N PRO A 34 21.34 -46.79 -14.54
CA PRO A 34 21.45 -47.97 -15.38
C PRO A 34 22.92 -48.05 -15.85
N TYR A 35 23.68 -48.99 -15.31
CA TYR A 35 25.11 -49.13 -15.61
C TYR A 35 25.32 -49.42 -17.11
N SER A 36 25.86 -48.45 -17.84
CA SER A 36 26.42 -48.67 -19.18
C SER A 36 27.94 -48.68 -19.08
N ILE A 37 28.57 -49.79 -19.48
CA ILE A 37 30.03 -50.00 -19.52
C ILE A 37 30.76 -48.86 -20.27
N LYS A 38 30.08 -48.18 -21.20
CA LYS A 38 30.64 -47.07 -21.99
C LYS A 38 31.07 -45.85 -21.14
N HIS A 39 30.56 -45.70 -19.92
CA HIS A 39 30.85 -44.56 -19.04
C HIS A 39 31.92 -44.87 -17.98
N GLN A 40 32.36 -46.14 -17.85
CA GLN A 40 33.40 -46.55 -16.89
C GLN A 40 34.83 -46.15 -17.34
N HIS A 41 35.01 -45.81 -18.62
CA HIS A 41 36.30 -45.44 -19.22
C HIS A 41 36.28 -44.05 -19.87
N LEU A 42 35.43 -43.14 -19.38
CA LEU A 42 35.36 -41.78 -19.94
C LEU A 42 36.72 -41.07 -19.84
N PHE A 43 37.45 -41.35 -18.75
CA PHE A 43 38.85 -40.97 -18.60
C PHE A 43 39.72 -42.22 -18.61
N SER A 44 40.77 -42.23 -19.44
CA SER A 44 41.75 -43.32 -19.54
C SER A 44 42.75 -43.29 -18.38
N GLY A 45 43.26 -44.47 -17.97
CA GLY A 45 44.25 -44.60 -16.90
C GLY A 45 43.65 -44.57 -15.49
N ASN A 46 44.47 -44.33 -14.46
CA ASN A 46 44.07 -44.30 -13.04
C ASN A 46 43.36 -42.98 -12.63
N VAL A 47 42.68 -42.30 -13.56
CA VAL A 47 42.01 -41.02 -13.29
C VAL A 47 40.64 -41.27 -12.63
N PRO A 48 40.28 -40.55 -11.55
CA PRO A 48 38.97 -40.66 -10.92
C PRO A 48 37.82 -40.40 -11.90
N GLN A 49 36.85 -41.29 -11.95
CA GLN A 49 35.69 -41.17 -12.84
C GLN A 49 34.62 -40.25 -12.22
N PRO A 50 33.68 -39.69 -13.01
CA PRO A 50 32.60 -38.84 -12.47
C PRO A 50 31.81 -39.49 -11.32
N ALA A 51 31.61 -40.80 -11.37
CA ALA A 51 30.96 -41.56 -10.31
C ALA A 51 31.76 -41.56 -8.99
N ASP A 52 33.08 -41.51 -9.06
CA ASP A 52 33.95 -41.46 -7.88
C ASP A 52 33.85 -40.09 -7.19
N TRP A 53 33.67 -39.00 -7.96
CA TRP A 53 33.40 -37.67 -7.42
C TRP A 53 32.03 -37.58 -6.73
N LEU A 54 31.01 -38.26 -7.27
CA LEU A 54 29.70 -38.38 -6.61
C LEU A 54 29.77 -39.21 -5.33
N ARG A 55 30.60 -40.26 -5.29
CA ARG A 55 30.87 -41.02 -4.07
C ARG A 55 31.62 -40.18 -3.04
N ALA A 56 32.61 -39.40 -3.46
CA ALA A 56 33.29 -38.45 -2.59
C ALA A 56 32.32 -37.42 -1.98
N TRP A 57 31.39 -36.89 -2.79
CA TRP A 57 30.31 -36.02 -2.31
C TRP A 57 29.39 -36.72 -1.30
N ARG A 58 28.98 -37.97 -1.57
CA ARG A 58 28.13 -38.76 -0.64
C ARG A 58 28.86 -39.03 0.68
N ALA A 59 30.16 -39.32 0.64
CA ALA A 59 31.00 -39.49 1.83
C ALA A 59 31.04 -38.22 2.67
N CYS A 60 31.02 -37.03 2.06
CA CYS A 60 30.94 -35.76 2.79
C CYS A 60 29.58 -35.50 3.45
N ARG A 61 28.51 -36.14 2.99
CA ARG A 61 27.14 -35.96 3.53
C ARG A 61 26.73 -37.02 4.57
N THR A 62 27.50 -38.10 4.70
CA THR A 62 27.21 -39.21 5.61
C THR A 62 28.25 -39.28 6.72
N ALA A 63 27.82 -39.48 7.96
CA ALA A 63 28.71 -39.62 9.12
C ALA A 63 29.45 -40.97 9.06
N SER A 64 30.52 -41.04 8.28
CA SER A 64 31.34 -42.25 8.12
C SER A 64 32.83 -41.90 8.04
N SER A 65 33.69 -42.80 8.52
CA SER A 65 35.14 -42.63 8.34
C SER A 65 35.52 -42.91 6.88
N PHE A 66 36.62 -42.32 6.38
CA PHE A 66 37.08 -42.60 5.00
C PHE A 66 37.30 -44.10 4.75
N LYS A 67 37.79 -44.84 5.75
CA LYS A 67 37.93 -46.31 5.68
C LYS A 67 36.57 -47.01 5.61
N GLY A 68 35.58 -46.54 6.37
CA GLY A 68 34.20 -47.05 6.34
C GLY A 68 33.50 -46.78 5.01
N ALA A 69 33.63 -45.58 4.48
CA ALA A 69 33.11 -45.19 3.17
C ALA A 69 33.72 -46.03 2.03
N VAL A 70 35.05 -46.21 2.03
CA VAL A 70 35.75 -47.07 1.06
C VAL A 70 35.29 -48.53 1.16
N LYS A 71 35.11 -49.06 2.37
CA LYS A 71 34.59 -50.44 2.55
C LYS A 71 33.17 -50.58 1.99
N PHE A 72 32.32 -49.59 2.23
CA PHE A 72 30.97 -49.54 1.65
C PHE A 72 31.01 -49.49 0.11
N TYR A 73 31.83 -48.59 -0.47
CA TYR A 73 31.97 -48.49 -1.93
C TYR A 73 32.59 -49.74 -2.57
N SER A 74 33.50 -50.43 -1.88
CA SER A 74 34.07 -51.69 -2.39
C SER A 74 33.02 -52.79 -2.57
N THR A 75 31.97 -52.78 -1.74
CA THR A 75 30.84 -53.71 -1.86
C THR A 75 29.94 -53.33 -3.04
N GLU A 76 29.71 -52.03 -3.25
CA GLU A 76 29.03 -51.52 -4.46
C GLU A 76 29.82 -51.82 -5.74
N ASP A 77 31.15 -51.71 -5.71
CA ASP A 77 32.03 -51.97 -6.87
C ASP A 77 32.02 -53.46 -7.25
N PHE A 78 32.03 -54.35 -6.27
CA PHE A 78 31.88 -55.79 -6.48
C PHE A 78 30.52 -56.12 -7.10
N ALA A 79 29.42 -55.58 -6.55
CA ALA A 79 28.07 -55.80 -7.06
C ALA A 79 27.87 -55.24 -8.47
N ALA A 80 28.62 -54.20 -8.85
CA ALA A 80 28.53 -53.53 -10.14
C ALA A 80 29.59 -54.00 -11.17
N GLY A 81 30.45 -54.96 -10.85
CA GLY A 81 31.47 -55.50 -11.75
C GLY A 81 32.55 -54.48 -12.15
N ARG A 82 32.89 -53.52 -11.29
CA ARG A 82 33.85 -52.45 -11.59
C ARG A 82 35.29 -52.89 -11.25
N ASN A 83 36.22 -52.73 -12.20
CA ASN A 83 37.63 -53.16 -12.04
C ASN A 83 38.51 -52.13 -11.32
N THR A 84 38.09 -50.86 -11.24
CA THR A 84 38.82 -49.77 -10.57
C THR A 84 38.34 -49.61 -9.13
N LYS A 85 39.26 -49.65 -8.17
CA LYS A 85 38.97 -49.51 -6.72
C LYS A 85 39.38 -48.12 -6.24
N LEU A 86 38.48 -47.43 -5.54
CA LEU A 86 38.78 -46.17 -4.87
C LEU A 86 39.41 -46.46 -3.50
N ASP A 87 40.67 -46.07 -3.30
CA ASP A 87 41.32 -46.16 -1.98
C ASP A 87 41.07 -44.92 -1.11
N SER A 88 41.44 -45.00 0.18
CA SER A 88 41.20 -43.92 1.14
C SER A 88 42.02 -42.65 0.89
N VAL A 89 43.20 -42.77 0.29
CA VAL A 89 44.08 -41.64 -0.06
C VAL A 89 43.50 -40.90 -1.26
N SER A 90 43.10 -41.65 -2.29
CA SER A 90 42.42 -41.12 -3.48
C SER A 90 41.11 -40.42 -3.11
N LEU A 91 40.27 -41.03 -2.26
CA LEU A 91 39.04 -40.41 -1.75
C LEU A 91 39.33 -39.10 -0.98
N LYS A 92 40.36 -39.10 -0.12
CA LYS A 92 40.78 -37.89 0.62
C LYS A 92 41.24 -36.78 -0.33
N ASN A 93 42.05 -37.10 -1.34
CA ASN A 93 42.54 -36.14 -2.33
C ASN A 93 41.40 -35.56 -3.16
N MET A 94 40.41 -36.38 -3.55
CA MET A 94 39.21 -35.89 -4.25
C MET A 94 38.41 -34.92 -3.39
N ILE A 95 38.20 -35.23 -2.11
CA ILE A 95 37.52 -34.33 -1.18
C ILE A 95 38.30 -33.03 -0.99
N LEU A 96 39.63 -33.08 -0.95
CA LEU A 96 40.48 -31.88 -0.93
C LEU A 96 40.27 -31.03 -2.19
N VAL A 97 40.26 -31.63 -3.39
CA VAL A 97 39.99 -30.90 -4.64
C VAL A 97 38.60 -30.26 -4.62
N MET A 98 37.58 -30.96 -4.14
CA MET A 98 36.23 -30.42 -4.00
C MET A 98 36.18 -29.26 -3.01
N HIS A 99 36.87 -29.39 -1.87
CA HIS A 99 37.02 -28.33 -0.89
C HIS A 99 37.67 -27.08 -1.51
N TRP A 100 38.76 -27.26 -2.26
CA TRP A 100 39.46 -26.17 -2.93
C TRP A 100 38.61 -25.49 -4.01
N ALA A 101 37.87 -26.26 -4.82
CA ALA A 101 36.95 -25.69 -5.80
C ALA A 101 35.88 -24.80 -5.15
N VAL A 102 35.26 -25.27 -4.06
CA VAL A 102 34.27 -24.47 -3.30
C VAL A 102 34.92 -23.24 -2.66
N LYS A 103 36.12 -23.40 -2.10
CA LYS A 103 36.87 -22.31 -1.47
C LYS A 103 37.27 -21.23 -2.48
N SER A 104 37.73 -21.59 -3.68
CA SER A 104 38.06 -20.63 -4.74
C SER A 104 36.85 -19.82 -5.19
N VAL A 105 35.69 -20.47 -5.40
CA VAL A 105 34.44 -19.77 -5.75
C VAL A 105 34.02 -18.82 -4.62
N ARG A 106 34.08 -19.27 -3.37
CA ARG A 106 33.79 -18.42 -2.20
C ARG A 106 34.75 -17.24 -2.12
N LYS A 107 36.05 -17.45 -2.30
CA LYS A 107 37.07 -16.39 -2.27
C LYS A 107 36.77 -15.33 -3.32
N GLN A 108 36.51 -15.73 -4.57
CA GLN A 108 36.14 -14.82 -5.65
C GLN A 108 34.90 -13.98 -5.31
N ARG A 109 33.88 -14.58 -4.66
CA ARG A 109 32.68 -13.85 -4.22
C ARG A 109 33.00 -12.85 -3.12
N LEU A 110 33.75 -13.26 -2.11
CA LEU A 110 34.13 -12.40 -0.98
C LEU A 110 35.07 -11.26 -1.41
N GLU A 111 35.91 -11.47 -2.42
CA GLU A 111 36.69 -10.41 -3.04
C GLU A 111 35.80 -9.37 -3.72
N GLN A 112 34.70 -9.76 -4.33
CA GLN A 112 33.79 -8.84 -5.02
C GLN A 112 32.77 -8.15 -4.10
N ALA A 113 32.57 -8.68 -2.90
CA ALA A 113 31.62 -8.14 -1.93
C ALA A 113 32.00 -6.74 -1.44
N THR A 114 31.00 -5.88 -1.26
CA THR A 114 31.15 -4.56 -0.64
C THR A 114 30.75 -4.55 0.84
N SER A 115 30.03 -5.59 1.29
CA SER A 115 29.55 -5.77 2.64
C SER A 115 29.47 -7.26 2.98
N ILE A 116 30.08 -7.63 4.11
CA ILE A 116 30.09 -9.00 4.63
C ILE A 116 29.45 -9.01 6.01
N SER A 117 28.50 -9.92 6.20
CA SER A 117 27.95 -10.33 7.49
C SER A 117 28.57 -11.66 7.90
N LEU A 118 29.04 -11.76 9.15
CA LEU A 118 29.51 -13.01 9.73
C LEU A 118 28.50 -13.49 10.78
N SER A 119 28.32 -14.82 10.87
CA SER A 119 27.57 -15.40 11.97
C SER A 119 28.27 -16.61 12.58
N VAL A 120 28.10 -16.82 13.88
CA VAL A 120 28.76 -17.89 14.64
C VAL A 120 27.74 -18.80 15.34
N ASP A 121 27.99 -20.11 15.27
CA ASP A 121 27.19 -21.16 15.92
C ASP A 121 28.13 -22.21 16.56
N ASP A 122 28.07 -22.37 17.88
CA ASP A 122 28.87 -23.34 18.62
C ASP A 122 28.12 -24.68 18.78
N ARG A 123 28.70 -25.76 18.22
CA ARG A 123 28.19 -27.13 18.25
C ARG A 123 29.17 -28.09 18.91
N LYS A 124 29.02 -28.27 20.23
CA LYS A 124 29.87 -29.15 21.05
C LYS A 124 31.35 -28.77 20.91
N GLU A 125 32.14 -29.57 20.18
CA GLU A 125 33.58 -29.37 19.96
C GLU A 125 33.90 -28.45 18.76
N TYR A 126 32.89 -27.93 18.07
CA TYR A 126 33.09 -27.19 16.83
C TYR A 126 32.38 -25.85 16.86
N ARG A 127 33.07 -24.80 16.42
CA ARG A 127 32.53 -23.49 16.11
C ARG A 127 32.37 -23.35 14.61
N LEU A 128 31.17 -23.04 14.16
CA LEU A 128 30.85 -22.78 12.77
C LEU A 128 30.88 -21.26 12.55
N VAL A 129 31.62 -20.80 11.55
CA VAL A 129 31.57 -19.41 11.09
C VAL A 129 30.96 -19.40 9.70
N ARG A 130 29.84 -18.69 9.55
CA ARG A 130 29.13 -18.50 8.28
C ARG A 130 29.31 -17.07 7.80
N TYR A 131 29.11 -16.87 6.51
CA TYR A 131 29.11 -15.56 5.89
C TYR A 131 27.83 -15.35 5.06
N ARG A 132 27.43 -14.10 4.93
CA ARG A 132 26.46 -13.61 3.95
C ARG A 132 26.99 -12.29 3.40
N CYS A 133 27.03 -12.13 2.08
CA CYS A 133 27.60 -10.96 1.43
C CYS A 133 26.78 -10.53 0.21
N ASP A 134 26.88 -9.26 -0.18
CA ASP A 134 26.32 -8.77 -1.43
C ASP A 134 27.08 -9.33 -2.64
N VAL A 135 26.37 -9.49 -3.76
CA VAL A 135 26.96 -9.88 -5.04
C VAL A 135 26.74 -8.75 -6.03
N PRO A 136 27.80 -8.11 -6.54
CA PRO A 136 27.65 -7.06 -7.54
C PRO A 136 26.94 -7.60 -8.79
N PRO A 137 26.00 -6.85 -9.40
CA PRO A 137 25.42 -7.24 -10.68
C PRO A 137 26.54 -7.43 -11.69
N ARG A 138 26.53 -8.56 -12.42
CA ARG A 138 27.53 -8.82 -13.47
C ARG A 138 27.51 -7.65 -14.45
N THR A 139 28.57 -6.86 -14.51
CA THR A 139 28.77 -5.94 -15.63
C THR A 139 28.83 -6.80 -16.89
N ALA A 140 27.97 -6.50 -17.86
CA ALA A 140 27.82 -7.22 -19.13
C ALA A 140 29.04 -7.05 -20.07
N LYS A 141 30.24 -7.32 -19.57
CA LYS A 141 31.49 -7.35 -20.33
C LYS A 141 32.32 -8.55 -19.88
N GLN A 142 31.89 -9.76 -20.25
CA GLN A 142 32.82 -10.84 -20.57
C GLN A 142 32.10 -12.01 -21.27
N SER A 143 32.54 -12.23 -22.51
CA SER A 143 32.28 -13.40 -23.37
C SER A 143 30.90 -13.49 -24.04
N ALA A 144 30.78 -12.79 -25.17
CA ALA A 144 29.97 -13.29 -26.27
C ALA A 144 30.64 -14.57 -26.81
N ALA A 145 30.07 -15.73 -26.48
CA ALA A 145 30.29 -16.96 -27.22
C ALA A 145 28.91 -17.61 -27.48
N PRO A 146 28.55 -17.92 -28.73
CA PRO A 146 27.23 -18.44 -29.07
C PRO A 146 27.15 -19.94 -28.76
N GLY A 147 26.13 -20.41 -28.03
CA GLY A 147 25.98 -21.86 -27.82
C GLY A 147 24.87 -22.37 -26.91
N SER A 148 23.74 -22.71 -27.55
CA SER A 148 22.75 -23.74 -27.19
C SER A 148 21.76 -23.51 -26.03
N GLN A 149 20.49 -23.36 -26.43
CA GLN A 149 19.30 -23.63 -25.63
C GLN A 149 19.28 -25.10 -25.16
N GLY A 150 19.01 -25.31 -23.87
CA GLY A 150 18.73 -26.62 -23.26
C GLY A 150 17.26 -26.70 -22.80
N PRO A 151 16.70 -27.92 -22.64
CA PRO A 151 15.25 -28.14 -22.64
C PRO A 151 14.59 -27.87 -21.28
N GLN A 152 13.35 -27.40 -21.38
CA GLN A 152 12.41 -27.06 -20.32
C GLN A 152 12.20 -28.20 -19.30
N GLY A 153 12.33 -27.87 -18.02
CA GLY A 153 11.92 -28.71 -16.88
C GLY A 153 11.75 -27.88 -15.61
N SER A 154 10.57 -28.00 -15.00
CA SER A 154 10.06 -27.36 -13.77
C SER A 154 9.83 -25.84 -13.79
N GLN A 155 8.55 -25.48 -13.82
CA GLN A 155 8.03 -24.15 -13.50
C GLN A 155 8.31 -23.81 -12.03
N GLY A 156 9.21 -22.88 -11.80
CA GLY A 156 9.35 -22.09 -10.58
C GLY A 156 9.83 -20.70 -11.01
N SER A 157 8.99 -19.69 -10.77
CA SER A 157 9.23 -18.25 -10.93
C SER A 157 10.34 -17.82 -11.90
N GLN A 158 9.97 -17.34 -13.09
CA GLN A 158 10.84 -16.48 -13.88
C GLN A 158 11.09 -15.17 -13.11
N GLY A 159 12.15 -15.15 -12.29
CA GLY A 159 12.78 -13.94 -11.78
C GLY A 159 13.98 -13.58 -12.64
N SER A 160 14.04 -12.33 -13.06
CA SER A 160 15.16 -11.54 -13.65
C SER A 160 16.44 -12.28 -14.09
N GLU A 161 16.94 -11.94 -15.28
CA GLU A 161 18.29 -12.30 -15.78
C GLU A 161 19.46 -11.80 -14.91
N ASP A 162 19.19 -11.02 -13.85
CA ASP A 162 20.16 -10.64 -12.84
C ASP A 162 20.31 -11.75 -11.79
N GLY A 163 21.54 -12.25 -11.59
CA GLY A 163 21.84 -13.26 -10.58
C GLY A 163 21.47 -12.84 -9.14
N PRO A 164 21.58 -13.74 -8.15
CA PRO A 164 21.19 -13.44 -6.78
C PRO A 164 21.98 -12.25 -6.24
N LEU A 165 21.27 -11.25 -5.68
CA LEU A 165 21.87 -10.02 -5.10
C LEU A 165 22.71 -10.30 -3.85
N VAL A 166 22.60 -11.50 -3.28
CA VAL A 166 23.24 -11.92 -2.03
C VAL A 166 23.75 -13.35 -2.18
N ALA A 167 24.91 -13.64 -1.59
CA ALA A 167 25.47 -14.97 -1.47
C ALA A 167 25.78 -15.29 -0.01
N ASP A 168 25.51 -16.51 0.41
CA ASP A 168 25.80 -16.99 1.76
C ASP A 168 26.53 -18.35 1.73
N GLY A 169 27.04 -18.74 2.89
CA GLY A 169 27.56 -20.08 3.10
C GLY A 169 28.43 -20.22 4.34
N LEU A 170 29.09 -21.37 4.44
CA LEU A 170 30.05 -21.63 5.51
C LEU A 170 31.40 -21.01 5.14
N LEU A 171 31.94 -20.16 6.02
CA LEU A 171 33.30 -19.61 5.90
C LEU A 171 34.32 -20.64 6.39
N GLY A 172 34.05 -21.27 7.54
CA GLY A 172 34.86 -22.37 8.03
C GLY A 172 34.36 -22.97 9.34
N VAL A 173 35.05 -24.01 9.78
CA VAL A 173 34.82 -24.70 11.05
C VAL A 173 36.08 -24.64 11.88
N TYR A 174 35.96 -24.25 13.13
CA TYR A 174 37.03 -24.23 14.11
C TYR A 174 36.76 -25.29 15.17
N LYS A 175 37.75 -26.14 15.49
CA LYS A 175 37.60 -27.13 16.56
C LYS A 175 38.02 -26.48 17.88
N THR A 176 37.09 -26.30 18.81
CA THR A 176 37.32 -25.60 20.09
C THR A 176 38.18 -26.39 21.07
N GLY A 177 38.40 -27.69 20.82
CA GLY A 177 39.20 -28.58 21.67
C GLY A 177 40.34 -29.34 20.97
N ALA A 178 40.90 -28.82 19.87
CA ALA A 178 42.11 -29.41 19.29
C ALA A 178 43.35 -28.73 19.85
N SER A 179 44.19 -29.51 20.55
CA SER A 179 45.45 -29.11 21.23
C SER A 179 45.25 -28.39 22.57
N VAL A 180 44.70 -29.10 23.55
CA VAL A 180 45.06 -28.88 24.97
C VAL A 180 45.97 -30.03 25.37
N PRO A 181 47.32 -29.89 25.28
CA PRO A 181 48.21 -30.95 25.74
C PRO A 181 48.11 -31.18 27.26
N GLU A 182 47.66 -30.20 28.04
CA GLU A 182 47.49 -30.31 29.50
C GLU A 182 46.37 -29.37 29.95
N ASN A 183 45.44 -29.83 30.79
CA ASN A 183 44.39 -29.01 31.40
C ASN A 183 45.03 -28.07 32.44
N THR A 184 45.67 -26.98 31.97
CA THR A 184 46.43 -26.04 32.80
C THR A 184 45.51 -24.98 33.43
N LEU A 185 45.93 -24.39 34.55
CA LEU A 185 45.18 -23.31 35.21
C LEU A 185 45.07 -22.07 34.30
N GLU A 186 46.13 -21.80 33.52
CA GLU A 186 46.22 -20.67 32.60
C GLU A 186 45.17 -20.73 31.48
N GLU A 187 44.76 -21.92 31.04
CA GLU A 187 43.69 -22.10 30.06
C GLU A 187 42.28 -21.87 30.64
N HIS A 188 42.08 -22.14 31.94
CA HIS A 188 40.83 -21.80 32.64
C HIS A 188 40.74 -20.30 32.94
N ASP A 189 41.88 -19.62 33.09
CA ASP A 189 41.98 -18.18 33.29
C ASP A 189 41.86 -17.36 31.99
N ALA A 190 41.98 -18.01 30.82
CA ALA A 190 41.85 -17.35 29.52
C ALA A 190 40.40 -16.88 29.27
N ASP A 191 40.23 -15.61 28.86
CA ASP A 191 38.91 -15.06 28.53
C ASP A 191 38.32 -15.79 27.31
N LYS A 192 37.27 -16.59 27.56
CA LYS A 192 36.52 -17.33 26.53
C LYS A 192 36.07 -16.46 25.35
N SER A 193 35.83 -15.18 25.60
CA SER A 193 35.40 -14.20 24.59
C SER A 193 36.54 -13.79 23.68
N GLN A 194 37.75 -13.67 24.23
CA GLN A 194 38.97 -13.41 23.45
C GLN A 194 39.33 -14.63 22.60
N VAL A 195 39.32 -15.83 23.20
CA VAL A 195 39.52 -17.09 22.47
C VAL A 195 38.50 -17.25 21.33
N MET A 196 37.27 -16.77 21.52
CA MET A 196 36.26 -16.75 20.47
C MET A 196 36.60 -15.77 19.34
N ALA A 197 37.00 -14.54 19.67
CA ALA A 197 37.42 -13.55 18.68
C ALA A 197 38.63 -14.05 17.86
N ASP A 198 39.63 -14.64 18.52
CA ASP A 198 40.83 -15.18 17.87
C ASP A 198 40.48 -16.33 16.92
N SER A 199 39.54 -17.20 17.33
CA SER A 199 39.07 -18.30 16.47
C SER A 199 38.41 -17.83 15.17
N ILE A 200 37.72 -16.67 15.20
CA ILE A 200 37.12 -16.07 14.00
C ILE A 200 38.22 -15.56 13.06
N GLY A 201 39.23 -14.89 13.62
CA GLY A 201 40.43 -14.48 12.88
C GLY A 201 41.10 -15.65 12.17
N ILE A 202 41.34 -16.75 12.91
CA ILE A 202 41.93 -17.97 12.35
C ILE A 202 41.07 -18.56 11.22
N VAL A 203 39.74 -18.52 11.34
CA VAL A 203 38.85 -19.03 10.27
C VAL A 203 38.92 -18.14 9.02
N ILE A 204 39.02 -16.83 9.16
CA ILE A 204 39.20 -15.90 8.03
C ILE A 204 40.56 -16.13 7.37
N ASP A 205 41.63 -16.28 8.15
CA ASP A 205 42.97 -16.56 7.63
C ASP A 205 42.98 -17.88 6.85
N ARG A 206 42.39 -18.95 7.42
CA ARG A 206 42.20 -20.23 6.73
C ARG A 206 41.36 -20.12 5.48
N ALA A 207 40.38 -19.21 5.43
CA ALA A 207 39.57 -18.98 4.23
C ALA A 207 40.40 -18.36 3.09
N CYS A 208 41.49 -17.66 3.42
CA CYS A 208 42.39 -16.99 2.47
C CYS A 208 43.66 -17.78 2.13
N GLN A 209 43.88 -18.96 2.73
CA GLN A 209 45.03 -19.82 2.41
C GLN A 209 44.95 -20.48 1.04
N ASP A 210 46.09 -20.71 0.39
CA ASP A 210 46.24 -21.55 -0.81
C ASP A 210 46.42 -23.05 -0.47
N PRO A 211 46.43 -23.97 -1.46
CA PRO A 211 46.64 -25.41 -1.23
C PRO A 211 47.91 -25.78 -0.47
N GLU A 212 48.92 -24.92 -0.54
CA GLU A 212 50.22 -25.05 0.12
C GLU A 212 50.20 -24.51 1.56
N GLY A 213 49.10 -23.87 1.97
CA GLY A 213 48.88 -23.35 3.33
C GLY A 213 49.36 -21.90 3.54
N LYS A 214 49.76 -21.20 2.47
CA LYS A 214 50.17 -19.80 2.52
C LYS A 214 48.94 -18.89 2.45
N THR A 215 48.84 -17.95 3.40
CA THR A 215 47.73 -17.00 3.48
C THR A 215 47.89 -15.87 2.47
N ASP A 216 46.83 -15.58 1.71
CA ASP A 216 46.71 -14.33 0.94
C ASP A 216 46.33 -13.18 1.88
N GLU A 217 47.34 -12.42 2.30
CA GLU A 217 47.23 -11.29 3.22
C GLU A 217 46.38 -10.13 2.67
N GLU A 218 46.40 -9.92 1.35
CA GLU A 218 45.61 -8.86 0.70
C GLU A 218 44.12 -9.21 0.75
N SER A 219 43.79 -10.44 0.35
CA SER A 219 42.42 -10.95 0.47
C SER A 219 41.95 -10.96 1.92
N CYS A 220 42.77 -11.40 2.87
CA CYS A 220 42.41 -11.45 4.27
C CYS A 220 42.12 -10.05 4.84
N SER A 221 43.00 -9.09 4.57
CA SER A 221 42.82 -7.68 4.97
C SER A 221 41.56 -7.08 4.35
N ARG A 222 41.31 -7.38 3.06
CA ARG A 222 40.10 -6.94 2.36
C ARG A 222 38.83 -7.53 2.98
N LEU A 223 38.80 -8.83 3.29
CA LEU A 223 37.65 -9.45 3.97
C LEU A 223 37.38 -8.74 5.30
N LYS A 224 38.40 -8.60 6.17
CA LYS A 224 38.27 -7.94 7.48
C LYS A 224 37.78 -6.48 7.35
N LEU A 225 38.23 -5.76 6.31
CA LEU A 225 37.76 -4.40 5.99
C LEU A 225 36.28 -4.34 5.57
N HIS A 226 35.75 -5.37 4.91
CA HIS A 226 34.37 -5.36 4.40
C HIS A 226 33.37 -6.03 5.35
N VAL A 227 33.81 -6.61 6.47
CA VAL A 227 32.91 -7.07 7.53
C VAL A 227 32.20 -5.86 8.16
N ARG A 228 30.89 -5.79 7.97
CA ARG A 228 30.01 -4.72 8.49
C ARG A 228 29.12 -5.18 9.64
N HIS A 229 28.83 -6.48 9.69
CA HIS A 229 27.86 -7.06 10.60
C HIS A 229 28.37 -8.39 11.19
N PHE A 230 28.11 -8.59 12.47
CA PHE A 230 28.42 -9.82 13.20
C PHE A 230 27.19 -10.26 14.00
N ALA A 231 26.77 -11.51 13.83
CA ALA A 231 25.65 -12.12 14.53
C ALA A 231 26.11 -13.35 15.34
N ALA A 232 25.69 -13.47 16.59
CA ALA A 232 25.97 -14.64 17.40
C ALA A 232 24.82 -14.96 18.35
N ASP A 233 24.90 -16.11 19.02
CA ASP A 233 24.04 -16.40 20.16
C ASP A 233 24.32 -15.44 21.33
N GLN A 234 23.38 -15.34 22.26
CA GLN A 234 23.48 -14.43 23.40
C GLN A 234 24.30 -14.98 24.57
N CYS A 235 25.12 -16.03 24.35
CA CYS A 235 26.03 -16.46 25.40
C CYS A 235 26.95 -15.29 25.79
N THR A 236 27.25 -15.13 27.07
CA THR A 236 28.03 -13.99 27.61
C THR A 236 29.36 -13.83 26.88
N SER A 237 30.01 -14.93 26.50
CA SER A 237 31.25 -14.92 25.73
C SER A 237 31.07 -14.44 24.28
N ALA A 238 29.95 -14.77 23.63
CA ALA A 238 29.65 -14.37 22.27
C ALA A 238 29.28 -12.87 22.16
N ARG A 239 28.52 -12.35 23.14
CA ARG A 239 28.24 -10.90 23.24
C ARG A 239 29.51 -10.08 23.44
N LYS A 240 30.41 -10.54 24.32
CA LYS A 240 31.70 -9.88 24.54
C LYS A 240 32.64 -10.02 23.33
N CYS A 241 32.62 -11.16 22.64
CA CYS A 241 33.37 -11.37 21.40
C CYS A 241 33.04 -10.31 20.34
N GLY A 242 31.76 -10.05 20.06
CA GLY A 242 31.36 -9.02 19.10
C GLY A 242 31.93 -7.63 19.44
N ARG A 243 31.93 -7.26 20.73
CA ARG A 243 32.55 -6.00 21.18
C ARG A 243 34.07 -6.00 21.01
N LEU A 244 34.74 -7.10 21.32
CA LEU A 244 36.19 -7.26 21.13
C LEU A 244 36.58 -7.14 19.64
N LEU A 245 35.78 -7.69 18.73
CA LEU A 245 36.02 -7.55 17.28
C LEU A 245 35.93 -6.08 16.84
N VAL A 246 34.97 -5.33 17.37
CA VAL A 246 34.80 -3.89 17.10
C VAL A 246 35.97 -3.07 17.67
N THR A 247 36.38 -3.33 18.92
CA THR A 247 37.43 -2.55 19.60
C THR A 247 38.86 -2.96 19.24
N GLY A 248 39.06 -4.17 18.73
CA GLY A 248 40.37 -4.77 18.45
C GLY A 248 41.09 -4.21 17.23
N GLY A 249 40.52 -3.22 16.52
CA GLY A 249 41.13 -2.53 15.37
C GLY A 249 41.23 -3.34 14.07
N GLN A 250 41.06 -4.66 14.14
CA GLN A 250 41.13 -5.55 12.96
C GLN A 250 39.92 -5.43 12.04
N TYR A 251 38.76 -5.00 12.56
CA TYR A 251 37.51 -4.86 11.82
C TYR A 251 37.00 -3.42 11.90
N PRO A 252 37.67 -2.46 11.25
CA PRO A 252 37.39 -1.01 11.41
C PRO A 252 35.97 -0.60 10.99
N ASN A 253 35.33 -1.45 10.19
CA ASN A 253 34.06 -1.21 9.53
C ASN A 253 32.89 -2.02 10.11
N LEU A 254 33.14 -2.85 11.13
CA LEU A 254 32.11 -3.59 11.84
C LEU A 254 31.28 -2.60 12.68
N VAL A 255 30.05 -2.35 12.26
CA VAL A 255 29.15 -1.34 12.85
C VAL A 255 27.94 -1.96 13.54
N TRP A 256 27.55 -3.17 13.13
CA TRP A 256 26.38 -3.85 13.68
C TRP A 256 26.77 -5.19 14.32
N VAL A 257 26.54 -5.29 15.63
CA VAL A 257 26.63 -6.55 16.37
C VAL A 257 25.22 -6.92 16.78
N SER A 258 24.64 -7.92 16.12
CA SER A 258 23.28 -8.39 16.38
C SER A 258 23.28 -9.71 17.13
N HIS A 259 22.13 -10.05 17.68
CA HIS A 259 21.88 -11.33 18.34
C HIS A 259 20.94 -12.17 17.49
N ASP A 260 21.03 -13.50 17.58
CA ASP A 260 20.03 -14.39 16.97
C ASP A 260 18.66 -14.18 17.65
N PRO A 261 17.68 -13.56 16.97
CA PRO A 261 16.38 -13.26 17.58
C PRO A 261 15.57 -14.54 17.82
N ALA A 262 15.77 -15.59 17.00
CA ALA A 262 15.11 -16.87 17.21
C ALA A 262 15.63 -17.54 18.50
N HIS A 263 16.90 -17.37 18.83
CA HIS A 263 17.47 -17.84 20.09
C HIS A 263 16.96 -17.02 21.29
N GLN A 264 16.89 -15.68 21.16
CA GLN A 264 16.34 -14.81 22.20
C GLN A 264 14.90 -15.18 22.55
N VAL A 265 14.05 -15.36 21.54
CA VAL A 265 12.66 -15.76 21.74
C VAL A 265 12.58 -17.10 22.47
N ARG A 266 13.40 -18.09 22.08
CA ARG A 266 13.44 -19.42 22.74
C ARG A 266 13.76 -19.33 24.23
N ILE A 267 14.74 -18.52 24.60
CA ILE A 267 15.10 -18.33 26.01
C ILE A 267 14.00 -17.57 26.76
N ALA A 268 13.46 -16.52 26.14
CA ALA A 268 12.49 -15.63 26.78
C ALA A 268 11.20 -16.33 27.21
N TYR A 269 10.75 -17.37 26.49
CA TYR A 269 9.57 -18.14 26.91
C TYR A 269 9.88 -19.39 27.76
N GLN A 270 11.12 -19.89 27.75
CA GLN A 270 11.48 -21.07 28.56
C GLN A 270 11.72 -20.70 30.03
N ASP A 271 12.58 -19.71 30.28
CA ASP A 271 13.07 -19.43 31.62
C ASP A 271 11.98 -18.95 32.59
N PRO A 272 11.06 -18.02 32.21
CA PRO A 272 10.00 -17.57 33.11
C PRO A 272 9.05 -18.69 33.52
N LEU A 273 8.78 -19.64 32.61
CA LEU A 273 7.94 -20.79 32.89
C LEU A 273 8.60 -21.72 33.92
N HIS A 274 9.90 -21.99 33.77
CA HIS A 274 10.66 -22.85 34.70
C HIS A 274 11.06 -22.17 36.01
N ALA A 275 11.03 -20.84 36.07
CA ALA A 275 11.22 -20.09 37.31
C ALA A 275 10.09 -20.33 38.32
N MET A 276 8.91 -20.74 37.85
CA MET A 276 7.77 -21.10 38.69
C MET A 276 7.86 -22.58 39.09
N PRO A 277 7.96 -22.90 40.40
CA PRO A 277 8.16 -24.28 40.86
C PRO A 277 7.11 -25.27 40.35
N GLU A 278 5.85 -24.86 40.26
CA GLU A 278 4.74 -25.74 39.86
C GLU A 278 4.81 -26.17 38.39
N PHE A 279 5.32 -25.29 37.52
CA PHE A 279 5.53 -25.59 36.10
C PHE A 279 6.83 -26.35 35.88
N GLN A 280 7.89 -26.03 36.64
CA GLN A 280 9.13 -26.81 36.63
C GLN A 280 8.90 -28.26 37.09
N ASP A 281 8.16 -28.48 38.17
CA ASP A 281 7.82 -29.81 38.66
C ASP A 281 7.00 -30.60 37.64
N GLN A 282 6.14 -29.94 36.88
CA GLN A 282 5.42 -30.55 35.76
C GLN A 282 6.36 -30.95 34.62
N TRP A 283 7.26 -30.04 34.23
CA TRP A 283 8.26 -30.28 33.20
C TRP A 283 9.15 -31.49 33.53
N GLU A 284 9.66 -31.55 34.77
CA GLU A 284 10.53 -32.64 35.21
C GLU A 284 9.84 -34.00 35.20
N ARG A 285 8.56 -34.05 35.58
CA ARG A 285 7.77 -35.29 35.60
C ARG A 285 7.45 -35.80 34.20
N LEU A 286 7.14 -34.90 33.27
CA LEU A 286 6.69 -35.29 31.93
C LEU A 286 7.85 -35.47 30.95
N PHE A 287 8.84 -34.57 30.94
CA PHE A 287 9.78 -34.42 29.84
C PHE A 287 11.24 -34.65 30.20
N ALA A 288 11.74 -34.01 31.25
CA ALA A 288 13.17 -33.97 31.50
C ALA A 288 13.45 -34.11 33.01
N PRO A 289 13.72 -35.32 33.48
CA PRO A 289 13.95 -35.54 34.89
C PRO A 289 15.38 -35.08 35.22
N GLY A 290 15.58 -34.40 36.36
CA GLY A 290 16.93 -34.03 36.83
C GLY A 290 17.89 -35.23 36.83
N LYS A 291 19.21 -35.01 36.67
CA LYS A 291 20.23 -36.07 36.46
C LYS A 291 19.93 -37.36 37.25
N GLY A 292 19.65 -38.46 36.53
CA GLY A 292 19.41 -39.80 37.11
C GLY A 292 17.95 -40.15 37.47
N LYS A 293 16.99 -39.26 37.22
CA LYS A 293 15.55 -39.50 37.45
C LYS A 293 14.84 -39.97 36.16
N HIS A 294 13.59 -40.44 36.25
CA HIS A 294 12.74 -40.90 35.13
C HIS A 294 11.58 -39.94 34.86
N ALA A 295 11.13 -39.85 33.60
CA ALA A 295 10.01 -39.02 33.18
C ALA A 295 9.05 -39.77 32.25
N LEU A 296 7.75 -39.45 32.33
CA LEU A 296 6.68 -40.24 31.71
C LEU A 296 6.80 -40.32 30.17
N ILE A 297 7.02 -39.20 29.49
CA ILE A 297 7.06 -39.17 28.02
C ILE A 297 8.30 -39.91 27.48
N PRO A 298 9.52 -39.69 27.98
CA PRO A 298 10.68 -40.50 27.61
C PRO A 298 10.52 -41.99 27.94
N ASP A 299 9.95 -42.34 29.10
CA ASP A 299 9.76 -43.74 29.49
C ASP A 299 8.82 -44.46 28.51
N ILE A 300 7.77 -43.80 28.01
CA ILE A 300 6.90 -44.34 26.96
C ILE A 300 7.64 -44.37 25.61
N GLN A 301 8.27 -43.26 25.21
CA GLN A 301 8.87 -43.13 23.88
C GLN A 301 10.03 -44.09 23.65
N ASN A 302 10.79 -44.45 24.70
CA ASN A 302 11.96 -45.30 24.58
C ASN A 302 11.67 -46.78 24.88
N SER A 303 10.42 -47.14 25.22
CA SER A 303 10.02 -48.51 25.56
C SER A 303 8.94 -49.04 24.61
N GLU A 304 9.28 -50.04 23.80
CA GLU A 304 8.32 -50.70 22.90
C GLU A 304 7.16 -51.37 23.66
N VAL A 305 7.42 -51.86 24.87
CA VAL A 305 6.38 -52.45 25.73
C VAL A 305 5.37 -51.40 26.18
N TRP A 306 5.83 -50.23 26.60
CA TRP A 306 4.95 -49.15 27.05
C TRP A 306 4.17 -48.54 25.88
N LYS A 307 4.79 -48.42 24.69
CA LYS A 307 4.08 -48.03 23.46
C LYS A 307 2.96 -48.99 23.10
N ALA A 308 3.23 -50.30 23.08
CA ALA A 308 2.23 -51.30 22.74
C ALA A 308 1.04 -51.27 23.72
N ARG A 309 1.31 -51.15 25.02
CA ARG A 309 0.27 -51.02 26.07
C ARG A 309 -0.53 -49.72 25.93
N LEU A 310 0.12 -48.59 25.61
CA LEU A 310 -0.57 -47.33 25.36
C LEU A 310 -1.48 -47.41 24.13
N MET A 311 -1.04 -48.09 23.07
CA MET A 311 -1.87 -48.30 21.88
C MET A 311 -3.11 -49.16 22.19
N ALA A 312 -2.95 -50.22 22.98
CA ALA A 312 -4.07 -51.05 23.42
C ALA A 312 -5.04 -50.25 24.32
N ALA A 313 -4.53 -49.45 25.26
CA ALA A 313 -5.35 -48.58 26.10
C ALA A 313 -6.14 -47.55 25.27
N GLN A 314 -5.51 -46.93 24.27
CA GLN A 314 -6.20 -46.02 23.35
C GLN A 314 -7.31 -46.72 22.57
N GLN A 315 -7.06 -47.92 22.04
CA GLN A 315 -8.09 -48.68 21.30
C GLN A 315 -9.32 -48.95 22.16
N GLU A 316 -9.11 -49.33 23.41
CA GLU A 316 -10.21 -49.62 24.33
C GLU A 316 -10.98 -48.35 24.71
N VAL A 317 -10.29 -47.22 24.96
CA VAL A 317 -10.98 -45.95 25.23
C VAL A 317 -11.77 -45.49 24.01
N LEU A 318 -11.22 -45.59 22.80
CA LEU A 318 -11.94 -45.25 21.57
C LEU A 318 -13.15 -46.17 21.33
N ARG A 319 -13.03 -47.46 21.67
CA ARG A 319 -14.15 -48.42 21.59
C ARG A 319 -15.29 -48.05 22.55
N LEU A 320 -14.96 -47.59 23.76
CA LEU A 320 -15.94 -47.26 24.80
C LEU A 320 -16.59 -45.89 24.61
N HIS A 321 -15.81 -44.88 24.19
CA HIS A 321 -16.25 -43.48 24.17
C HIS A 321 -16.41 -42.90 22.75
N GLY A 322 -16.04 -43.64 21.69
CA GLY A 322 -16.08 -43.20 20.30
C GLY A 322 -14.98 -42.21 19.91
N SER A 323 -14.58 -41.33 20.82
CA SER A 323 -13.45 -40.39 20.66
C SER A 323 -12.81 -40.10 22.02
N GLN A 324 -11.59 -39.56 22.00
CA GLN A 324 -10.93 -39.02 23.20
C GLN A 324 -10.37 -37.64 22.88
N ALA A 325 -10.89 -36.58 23.51
CA ALA A 325 -10.54 -35.18 23.21
C ALA A 325 -10.55 -34.84 21.70
N GLY A 326 -11.56 -35.33 20.96
CA GLY A 326 -11.71 -35.12 19.51
C GLY A 326 -10.81 -36.01 18.63
N VAL A 327 -10.03 -36.91 19.21
CA VAL A 327 -9.22 -37.89 18.48
C VAL A 327 -10.00 -39.19 18.30
N GLU A 328 -10.18 -39.62 17.05
CA GLU A 328 -10.90 -40.87 16.69
C GLU A 328 -9.96 -42.02 16.33
N LYS A 329 -8.65 -41.78 16.30
CA LYS A 329 -7.62 -42.74 15.85
C LYS A 329 -6.46 -42.82 16.84
N VAL A 330 -5.88 -44.01 16.96
CA VAL A 330 -4.72 -44.26 17.83
C VAL A 330 -3.51 -43.42 17.40
N ILE A 331 -2.94 -42.68 18.34
CA ILE A 331 -1.68 -41.94 18.16
C ILE A 331 -0.52 -42.90 18.43
N ARG A 332 0.34 -43.07 17.41
CA ARG A 332 1.44 -44.07 17.44
C ARG A 332 2.76 -43.55 18.00
N ALA A 333 2.99 -42.23 18.00
CA ALA A 333 4.26 -41.65 18.41
C ALA A 333 4.07 -40.29 19.10
N LEU A 334 4.83 -40.06 20.18
CA LEU A 334 4.82 -38.80 20.93
C LEU A 334 5.73 -37.74 20.27
N SER A 335 6.84 -38.15 19.65
CA SER A 335 7.75 -37.30 18.87
C SER A 335 8.53 -36.24 19.69
N PHE A 336 8.98 -36.60 20.90
CA PHE A 336 9.75 -35.73 21.78
C PHE A 336 11.26 -35.78 21.51
N SER A 337 11.95 -34.64 21.63
CA SER A 337 13.41 -34.54 21.48
C SER A 337 14.01 -33.65 22.57
N GLN A 338 14.61 -34.26 23.61
CA GLN A 338 15.12 -33.59 24.80
C GLN A 338 16.02 -32.35 24.57
N PRO A 339 16.92 -32.29 23.56
CA PRO A 339 17.76 -31.11 23.32
C PRO A 339 17.02 -29.83 22.91
N ARG A 340 15.71 -29.91 22.65
CA ARG A 340 14.89 -28.82 22.10
C ARG A 340 13.67 -28.62 22.98
N PHE A 341 13.68 -27.59 23.83
CA PHE A 341 12.55 -27.28 24.71
C PHE A 341 11.25 -27.02 23.91
N ASP A 342 11.39 -26.40 22.72
CA ASP A 342 10.36 -26.22 21.70
C ASP A 342 9.75 -27.51 21.14
N SER A 343 10.38 -28.66 21.38
CA SER A 343 9.83 -29.97 20.98
C SER A 343 8.78 -30.52 21.95
N SER A 344 8.43 -29.79 23.02
CA SER A 344 7.51 -30.27 24.06
C SER A 344 6.03 -29.98 23.80
N ALA A 345 5.70 -28.91 23.07
CA ALA A 345 4.31 -28.52 22.81
C ALA A 345 3.51 -29.63 22.11
N THR A 346 4.07 -30.25 21.06
CA THR A 346 3.40 -31.33 20.33
C THR A 346 3.22 -32.61 21.17
N PRO A 347 4.26 -33.16 21.84
CA PRO A 347 4.08 -34.24 22.79
C PRO A 347 3.11 -33.91 23.95
N MET A 348 3.11 -32.67 24.45
CA MET A 348 2.21 -32.24 25.52
C MET A 348 0.76 -32.22 25.03
N LEU A 349 0.49 -31.67 23.85
CA LEU A 349 -0.84 -31.74 23.22
C LEU A 349 -1.30 -33.19 23.05
N LYS A 350 -0.43 -34.07 22.53
CA LYS A 350 -0.73 -35.50 22.40
C LYS A 350 -1.02 -36.15 23.75
N TYR A 351 -0.26 -35.82 24.79
CA TYR A 351 -0.51 -36.29 26.15
C TYR A 351 -1.88 -35.84 26.66
N LEU A 352 -2.24 -34.57 26.45
CA LEU A 352 -3.54 -34.00 26.85
C LEU A 352 -4.71 -34.63 26.07
N CYS A 353 -4.55 -34.89 24.78
CA CYS A 353 -5.55 -35.63 24.01
C CYS A 353 -5.68 -37.09 24.49
N MET A 354 -4.61 -37.64 25.09
CA MET A 354 -4.52 -39.02 25.54
C MET A 354 -4.73 -39.22 27.05
N ILE A 355 -5.24 -38.25 27.82
CA ILE A 355 -5.36 -38.34 29.29
C ILE A 355 -5.96 -39.66 29.80
N ARG A 356 -7.12 -40.11 29.27
CA ARG A 356 -7.75 -41.38 29.70
C ARG A 356 -6.86 -42.59 29.42
N ALA A 357 -6.40 -42.75 28.18
CA ALA A 357 -5.50 -43.82 27.81
C ALA A 357 -4.16 -43.80 28.59
N MET A 358 -3.63 -42.61 28.90
CA MET A 358 -2.43 -42.44 29.72
C MET A 358 -2.67 -42.85 31.18
N ALA A 359 -3.84 -42.52 31.73
CA ALA A 359 -4.22 -42.94 33.08
C ALA A 359 -4.40 -44.46 33.16
N VAL A 360 -5.05 -45.08 32.17
CA VAL A 360 -5.17 -46.54 32.06
C VAL A 360 -3.79 -47.19 31.94
N LEU A 361 -2.89 -46.65 31.11
CA LEU A 361 -1.51 -47.15 31.02
C LEU A 361 -0.81 -47.11 32.38
N CYS A 362 -0.84 -45.97 33.08
CA CYS A 362 -0.22 -45.83 34.39
C CYS A 362 -0.83 -46.79 35.42
N ALA A 363 -2.15 -46.96 35.42
CA ALA A 363 -2.87 -47.92 36.27
C ALA A 363 -2.45 -49.37 35.99
N MET A 364 -2.36 -49.77 34.72
CA MET A 364 -1.86 -51.09 34.31
C MET A 364 -0.42 -51.32 34.79
N GLN A 365 0.46 -50.32 34.63
CA GLN A 365 1.85 -50.43 35.07
C GLN A 365 2.00 -50.48 36.59
N ALA A 366 1.16 -49.77 37.33
CA ALA A 366 1.13 -49.77 38.78
C ALA A 366 0.62 -51.09 39.37
N ALA A 367 -0.36 -51.74 38.71
CA ALA A 367 -0.96 -53.00 39.15
C ALA A 367 -0.21 -54.27 38.68
N ASP A 368 0.66 -54.17 37.66
CA ASP A 368 1.36 -55.32 37.10
C ASP A 368 2.45 -55.83 38.06
N GLU A 369 2.17 -56.90 38.80
CA GLU A 369 3.09 -57.51 39.79
C GLU A 369 4.41 -58.01 39.17
N ARG A 370 4.47 -58.17 37.84
CA ARG A 370 5.70 -58.54 37.13
C ARG A 370 6.70 -57.37 37.03
N ASN A 371 6.25 -56.13 37.25
CA ASN A 371 7.10 -54.95 37.28
C ASN A 371 7.82 -54.80 38.64
N THR A 372 9.01 -54.21 38.62
CA THR A 372 9.72 -53.88 39.86
C THR A 372 8.94 -52.88 40.72
N VAL A 373 9.22 -52.85 42.02
CA VAL A 373 8.56 -51.92 42.96
C VAL A 373 8.75 -50.48 42.51
N GLU A 374 9.94 -50.13 42.01
CA GLU A 374 10.28 -48.79 41.54
C GLU A 374 9.43 -48.38 40.33
N ILE A 375 9.23 -49.29 39.37
CA ILE A 375 8.39 -49.03 38.18
C ILE A 375 6.93 -48.84 38.60
N ARG A 376 6.43 -49.71 39.49
CA ARG A 376 5.05 -49.63 40.00
C ARG A 376 4.80 -48.33 40.76
N SER A 377 5.70 -47.98 41.70
CA SER A 377 5.61 -46.72 42.45
C SER A 377 5.73 -45.49 41.57
N ARG A 378 6.54 -45.52 40.51
CA ARG A 378 6.65 -44.43 39.54
C ARG A 378 5.36 -44.27 38.72
N ALA A 379 4.80 -45.36 38.21
CA ALA A 379 3.56 -45.34 37.46
C ALA A 379 2.38 -44.88 38.33
N GLU A 380 2.33 -45.33 39.59
CA GLU A 380 1.35 -44.87 40.56
C GLU A 380 1.50 -43.37 40.84
N ARG A 381 2.72 -42.88 41.05
CA ARG A 381 2.97 -41.44 41.23
C ARG A 381 2.55 -40.63 40.01
N ALA A 382 2.81 -41.13 38.80
CA ALA A 382 2.36 -40.47 37.57
C ALA A 382 0.83 -40.39 37.51
N LEU A 383 0.14 -41.48 37.86
CA LEU A 383 -1.33 -41.53 37.94
C LEU A 383 -1.89 -40.56 38.99
N GLN A 384 -1.36 -40.55 40.22
CA GLN A 384 -1.79 -39.63 41.29
C GLN A 384 -1.61 -38.15 40.92
N ASN A 385 -0.66 -37.85 40.03
CA ASN A 385 -0.42 -36.50 39.52
C ASN A 385 -1.31 -36.12 38.31
N MET A 386 -2.23 -36.98 37.87
CA MET A 386 -3.27 -36.67 36.88
C MET A 386 -4.52 -36.06 37.54
N ASN A 387 -4.32 -35.12 38.46
CA ASN A 387 -5.42 -34.38 39.08
C ASN A 387 -5.78 -33.12 38.28
N ALA A 388 -6.95 -32.53 38.58
CA ALA A 388 -7.51 -31.38 37.88
C ALA A 388 -6.52 -30.20 37.74
N ALA A 389 -5.87 -29.81 38.84
CA ALA A 389 -4.93 -28.70 38.86
C ALA A 389 -3.67 -28.97 38.02
N ALA A 390 -3.13 -30.19 38.08
CA ALA A 390 -1.96 -30.59 37.31
C ALA A 390 -2.26 -30.69 35.80
N LEU A 391 -3.43 -31.22 35.43
CA LEU A 391 -3.88 -31.30 34.04
C LEU A 391 -4.18 -29.91 33.47
N MET A 392 -4.83 -29.04 34.25
CA MET A 392 -5.11 -27.65 33.86
C MET A 392 -3.82 -26.87 33.59
N ARG A 393 -2.79 -27.03 34.45
CA ARG A 393 -1.46 -26.48 34.17
C ARG A 393 -0.88 -27.03 32.87
N CYS A 394 -1.06 -28.32 32.55
CA CYS A 394 -0.55 -28.90 31.30
C CYS A 394 -1.24 -28.27 30.09
N GLY A 395 -2.56 -28.06 30.17
CA GLY A 395 -3.33 -27.35 29.15
C GLY A 395 -2.77 -25.96 28.88
N LEU A 396 -2.61 -25.16 29.94
CA LEU A 396 -2.10 -23.80 29.81
C LEU A 396 -0.66 -23.75 29.29
N THR A 397 0.21 -24.63 29.77
CA THR A 397 1.58 -24.73 29.25
C THR A 397 1.60 -25.13 27.77
N CYS A 398 0.71 -26.03 27.36
CA CYS A 398 0.58 -26.43 25.95
C CYS A 398 0.14 -25.26 25.07
N ASP A 399 -0.88 -24.51 25.48
CA ASP A 399 -1.36 -23.35 24.73
C ASP A 399 -0.32 -22.22 24.70
N TYR A 400 0.31 -21.92 25.84
CA TYR A 400 1.39 -20.93 25.96
C TYR A 400 2.56 -21.25 25.04
N THR A 401 3.08 -22.49 25.11
CA THR A 401 4.19 -22.92 24.25
C THR A 401 3.79 -22.96 22.78
N SER A 402 2.55 -23.32 22.45
CA SER A 402 2.06 -23.32 21.06
C SER A 402 1.99 -21.91 20.47
N GLU A 403 1.49 -20.93 21.23
CA GLU A 403 1.46 -19.53 20.80
C GLU A 403 2.88 -18.95 20.65
N CYS A 404 3.77 -19.22 21.60
CA CYS A 404 5.17 -18.81 21.52
C CYS A 404 5.89 -19.44 20.31
N LEU A 405 5.62 -20.72 20.02
CA LEU A 405 6.18 -21.39 18.83
C LEU A 405 5.62 -20.84 17.53
N GLY A 406 4.35 -20.47 17.50
CA GLY A 406 3.73 -19.78 16.37
C GLY A 406 4.44 -18.45 16.09
N PHE A 407 4.69 -17.65 17.13
CA PHE A 407 5.44 -16.40 17.01
C PHE A 407 6.87 -16.60 16.52
N LEU A 408 7.60 -17.57 17.10
CA LEU A 408 8.96 -17.92 16.69
C LEU A 408 9.03 -18.34 15.21
N ARG A 409 8.20 -19.31 14.81
CA ARG A 409 8.26 -19.92 13.46
C ARG A 409 7.69 -19.06 12.35
N ARG A 410 6.78 -18.13 12.66
CA ARG A 410 6.24 -17.22 11.64
C ARG A 410 7.16 -16.05 11.34
N ASN A 411 7.97 -15.62 12.32
CA ASN A 411 8.67 -14.34 12.24
C ASN A 411 10.20 -14.44 12.28
N PHE A 412 10.77 -15.44 12.94
CA PHE A 412 12.23 -15.48 13.19
C PHE A 412 12.90 -16.79 12.74
N ASP A 413 12.24 -17.94 12.89
CA ASP A 413 12.75 -19.26 12.48
C ASP A 413 12.38 -19.57 11.02
N ILE A 414 12.68 -18.61 10.12
CA ILE A 414 12.44 -18.67 8.66
C ILE A 414 13.73 -18.34 7.90
N GLU A 415 13.77 -18.64 6.60
CA GLU A 415 14.99 -18.51 5.78
C GLU A 415 15.48 -17.06 5.62
N ASP A 416 14.57 -16.08 5.65
CA ASP A 416 14.90 -14.65 5.56
C ASP A 416 13.92 -13.79 6.39
N PRO A 417 14.12 -13.67 7.72
CA PRO A 417 13.23 -12.89 8.57
C PRO A 417 13.37 -11.39 8.29
N ASP A 418 12.24 -10.71 8.08
CA ASP A 418 12.22 -9.26 7.91
C ASP A 418 12.37 -8.54 9.26
N VAL A 419 13.60 -8.13 9.55
CA VAL A 419 13.97 -7.43 10.79
C VAL A 419 13.19 -6.13 10.96
N SER A 420 12.76 -5.46 9.87
CA SER A 420 11.99 -4.21 9.93
C SER A 420 10.59 -4.40 10.53
N CYS A 421 10.08 -5.62 10.55
CA CYS A 421 8.79 -5.96 11.14
C CYS A 421 8.86 -6.25 12.64
N THR A 422 10.06 -6.43 13.22
CA THR A 422 10.25 -6.89 14.61
C THR A 422 9.45 -6.10 15.64
N PRO A 423 9.48 -4.74 15.66
CA PRO A 423 8.74 -3.97 16.67
C PRO A 423 7.23 -4.18 16.58
N ARG A 424 6.68 -4.20 15.34
CA ARG A 424 5.25 -4.39 15.09
C ARG A 424 4.79 -5.77 15.54
N VAL A 425 5.49 -6.81 15.10
CA VAL A 425 5.11 -8.20 15.40
C VAL A 425 5.21 -8.45 16.90
N LEU A 426 6.22 -7.90 17.59
CA LEU A 426 6.33 -7.97 19.04
C LEU A 426 5.14 -7.29 19.74
N GLU A 427 4.71 -6.11 19.28
CA GLU A 427 3.55 -5.42 19.83
C GLU A 427 2.25 -6.22 19.64
N GLU A 428 2.04 -6.77 18.45
CA GLU A 428 0.89 -7.63 18.13
C GLU A 428 0.88 -8.90 19.00
N PHE A 429 2.04 -9.54 19.15
CA PHE A 429 2.21 -10.70 20.01
C PHE A 429 1.95 -10.36 21.49
N THR A 430 2.47 -9.22 21.97
CA THR A 430 2.26 -8.74 23.34
C THR A 430 0.78 -8.56 23.66
N LYS A 431 0.04 -7.89 22.77
CA LYS A 431 -1.41 -7.71 22.90
C LYS A 431 -2.14 -9.05 22.95
N ARG A 432 -1.77 -9.99 22.07
CA ARG A 432 -2.37 -11.32 22.01
C ARG A 432 -2.12 -12.14 23.27
N GLN A 433 -0.88 -12.15 23.79
CA GLN A 433 -0.52 -12.90 24.99
C GLN A 433 -1.23 -12.40 26.24
N ARG A 434 -1.30 -11.06 26.43
CA ARG A 434 -2.07 -10.47 27.52
C ARG A 434 -3.54 -10.82 27.44
N PHE A 435 -4.14 -10.64 26.26
CA PHE A 435 -5.54 -10.98 26.03
C PHE A 435 -5.85 -12.45 26.39
N LEU A 436 -5.01 -13.39 25.95
CA LEU A 436 -5.25 -14.81 26.20
C LEU A 436 -5.02 -15.21 27.67
N PHE A 437 -3.86 -14.87 28.23
CA PHE A 437 -3.40 -15.46 29.50
C PHE A 437 -3.51 -14.53 30.70
N VAL A 438 -3.43 -13.21 30.51
CA VAL A 438 -3.54 -12.22 31.60
C VAL A 438 -5.01 -11.84 31.82
N ASP A 439 -5.73 -11.53 30.74
CA ASP A 439 -7.16 -11.21 30.79
C ASP A 439 -8.04 -12.48 30.87
N GLY A 440 -7.43 -13.66 30.66
CA GLY A 440 -8.05 -14.96 30.87
C GLY A 440 -8.93 -15.47 29.72
N TYR A 441 -8.91 -14.84 28.54
CA TYR A 441 -9.72 -15.25 27.40
C TYR A 441 -9.33 -16.61 26.80
N ILE A 442 -8.20 -17.21 27.22
CA ILE A 442 -7.86 -18.59 26.89
C ILE A 442 -8.91 -19.60 27.37
N LEU A 443 -9.71 -19.23 28.38
CA LEU A 443 -10.81 -20.03 28.93
C LEU A 443 -12.18 -19.69 28.31
N SER A 444 -12.28 -18.61 27.53
CA SER A 444 -13.53 -18.15 26.90
C SER A 444 -13.87 -19.00 25.68
N ASP A 445 -15.13 -18.99 25.25
CA ASP A 445 -15.55 -19.74 24.05
C ASP A 445 -14.77 -19.28 22.80
N SER A 446 -14.39 -20.24 21.96
CA SER A 446 -13.59 -20.10 20.73
C SER A 446 -14.09 -19.01 19.75
N SER A 447 -15.37 -18.64 19.83
CA SER A 447 -16.00 -17.55 19.05
C SER A 447 -15.56 -16.14 19.48
N GLN A 448 -15.02 -15.99 20.70
CA GLN A 448 -14.58 -14.71 21.26
C GLN A 448 -13.06 -14.48 21.16
N VAL A 449 -12.31 -15.48 20.71
CA VAL A 449 -10.86 -15.38 20.53
C VAL A 449 -10.57 -14.86 19.12
N PRO A 450 -9.95 -13.67 18.95
CA PRO A 450 -9.59 -13.17 17.63
C PRO A 450 -8.63 -14.15 16.93
N SER A 451 -9.02 -14.63 15.74
CA SER A 451 -8.13 -15.41 14.87
C SER A 451 -6.93 -14.54 14.50
N SER A 452 -5.71 -15.07 14.59
CA SER A 452 -4.51 -14.35 14.12
C SER A 452 -4.71 -13.92 12.67
N VAL A 453 -4.58 -12.62 12.42
CA VAL A 453 -4.73 -12.00 11.10
C VAL A 453 -3.60 -12.51 10.19
N ASP A 454 -3.92 -13.44 9.29
CA ASP A 454 -3.55 -13.45 7.87
C ASP A 454 -3.92 -14.79 7.21
N GLY A 455 -4.62 -14.69 6.08
CA GLY A 455 -5.21 -15.81 5.36
C GLY A 455 -4.19 -16.61 4.57
N SER A 456 -4.13 -17.91 4.84
CA SER A 456 -3.70 -18.94 3.89
C SER A 456 -4.21 -20.32 4.30
N GLU A 457 -5.51 -20.46 4.55
CA GLU A 457 -6.16 -21.78 4.57
C GLU A 457 -7.43 -21.71 3.73
N ALA A 458 -7.56 -22.67 2.81
CA ALA A 458 -8.62 -22.74 1.81
C ALA A 458 -10.02 -22.83 2.46
N PRO A 459 -11.06 -22.27 1.81
CA PRO A 459 -12.41 -22.26 2.34
C PRO A 459 -13.04 -23.65 2.20
N GLY A 460 -13.08 -24.41 3.30
CA GLY A 460 -13.82 -25.67 3.36
C GLY A 460 -13.49 -26.48 4.60
N SER A 461 -14.38 -26.44 5.59
CA SER A 461 -14.36 -27.22 6.84
C SER A 461 -13.37 -26.77 7.91
N GLN A 462 -13.77 -25.89 8.83
CA GLN A 462 -13.28 -25.95 10.22
C GLN A 462 -14.41 -25.61 11.19
N ALA A 463 -14.75 -26.60 12.03
CA ALA A 463 -15.35 -26.36 13.34
C ALA A 463 -14.44 -25.41 14.15
N PRO A 464 -14.98 -24.65 15.13
CA PRO A 464 -14.17 -23.76 15.96
C PRO A 464 -12.94 -24.49 16.54
N ARG A 465 -11.73 -23.96 16.33
CA ARG A 465 -10.49 -24.52 16.89
C ARG A 465 -10.53 -24.39 18.42
N ARG A 466 -10.68 -25.51 19.14
CA ARG A 466 -10.57 -25.57 20.61
C ARG A 466 -9.11 -25.49 21.05
N CYS A 467 -8.82 -24.78 22.14
CA CYS A 467 -7.47 -24.75 22.74
C CYS A 467 -7.23 -26.01 23.60
N ALA A 468 -5.96 -26.33 23.90
CA ALA A 468 -5.62 -27.49 24.71
C ALA A 468 -6.19 -27.38 26.12
N THR A 469 -6.24 -26.17 26.68
CA THR A 469 -6.84 -25.88 27.99
C THR A 469 -8.34 -26.16 28.00
N GLN A 470 -9.08 -25.80 26.93
CA GLN A 470 -10.51 -26.10 26.79
C GLN A 470 -10.74 -27.61 26.69
N LEU A 471 -9.93 -28.33 25.90
CA LEU A 471 -10.03 -29.79 25.80
C LEU A 471 -9.85 -30.45 27.16
N VAL A 472 -8.84 -30.01 27.93
CA VAL A 472 -8.63 -30.48 29.30
C VAL A 472 -9.82 -30.12 30.18
N TYR A 473 -10.31 -28.87 30.11
CA TYR A 473 -11.42 -28.40 30.93
C TYR A 473 -12.70 -29.22 30.71
N GLU A 474 -13.01 -29.58 29.47
CA GLU A 474 -14.15 -30.44 29.12
C GLU A 474 -13.95 -31.88 29.63
N GLU A 475 -12.77 -32.46 29.42
CA GLU A 475 -12.45 -33.82 29.85
C GLU A 475 -12.42 -33.94 31.39
N ILE A 476 -12.00 -32.89 32.12
CA ILE A 476 -11.96 -32.89 33.60
C ILE A 476 -13.31 -32.65 34.28
N GLN A 477 -14.38 -32.39 33.53
CA GLN A 477 -15.71 -32.18 34.13
C GLN A 477 -16.40 -33.50 34.53
N THR A 478 -16.00 -34.62 33.92
CA THR A 478 -16.65 -35.91 34.14
C THR A 478 -15.70 -36.82 34.92
N PRO A 479 -15.90 -36.98 36.25
CA PRO A 479 -15.04 -37.84 37.05
C PRO A 479 -15.23 -39.32 36.69
N GLU A 480 -14.14 -39.99 36.33
CA GLU A 480 -14.15 -41.41 35.94
C GLU A 480 -13.30 -42.24 36.92
N PRO A 481 -13.87 -43.27 37.57
CA PRO A 481 -13.10 -44.14 38.46
C PRO A 481 -12.26 -45.15 37.67
N ILE A 482 -10.95 -45.15 37.90
CA ILE A 482 -10.01 -46.14 37.39
C ILE A 482 -9.56 -47.04 38.55
N PHE A 483 -9.92 -48.32 38.46
CA PHE A 483 -9.54 -49.33 39.44
C PHE A 483 -8.20 -49.97 39.07
N TYR A 484 -7.29 -50.07 40.04
CA TYR A 484 -5.98 -50.71 39.86
C TYR A 484 -5.55 -51.41 41.15
N GLY A 485 -5.40 -52.74 41.08
CA GLY A 485 -5.27 -53.57 42.28
C GLY A 485 -6.45 -53.35 43.24
N ASN A 486 -6.15 -53.03 44.50
CA ASN A 486 -7.15 -52.71 45.52
C ASN A 486 -7.38 -51.20 45.72
N ARG A 487 -6.94 -50.36 44.77
CA ARG A 487 -7.04 -48.89 44.84
C ARG A 487 -7.93 -48.35 43.72
N VAL A 488 -8.49 -47.16 43.95
CA VAL A 488 -9.25 -46.40 42.95
C VAL A 488 -8.61 -45.03 42.77
N HIS A 489 -8.47 -44.61 41.52
CA HIS A 489 -8.09 -43.25 41.16
C HIS A 489 -9.25 -42.61 40.38
N TYR A 490 -9.72 -41.45 40.83
CA TYR A 490 -10.70 -40.68 40.07
C TYR A 490 -9.94 -39.79 39.11
N LEU A 491 -9.96 -40.19 37.84
CA LEU A 491 -9.51 -39.33 36.76
C LEU A 491 -10.47 -38.14 36.68
N CYS A 492 -9.95 -36.93 36.47
CA CYS A 492 -10.79 -35.79 36.09
C CYS A 492 -11.79 -35.33 37.19
N THR A 493 -11.30 -35.01 38.40
CA THR A 493 -12.13 -34.29 39.38
C THR A 493 -12.33 -32.83 38.96
N LYS A 494 -13.50 -32.24 39.25
CA LYS A 494 -13.77 -30.83 38.92
C LYS A 494 -12.77 -29.91 39.65
N ALA A 495 -12.01 -29.13 38.89
CA ALA A 495 -11.12 -28.10 39.47
C ALA A 495 -11.96 -27.05 40.23
N GLY A 496 -11.52 -26.66 41.43
CA GLY A 496 -12.13 -25.55 42.15
C GLY A 496 -11.92 -24.24 41.40
N ILE A 497 -12.90 -23.33 41.46
CA ILE A 497 -12.77 -21.99 40.87
C ILE A 497 -11.54 -21.26 41.45
N SER A 498 -11.26 -21.47 42.75
CA SER A 498 -10.08 -20.93 43.42
C SER A 498 -8.77 -21.46 42.82
N ASP A 499 -8.69 -22.77 42.54
CA ASP A 499 -7.51 -23.41 41.96
C ASP A 499 -7.26 -22.89 40.53
N VAL A 500 -8.33 -22.77 39.73
CA VAL A 500 -8.24 -22.23 38.37
C VAL A 500 -7.75 -20.77 38.41
N ARG A 501 -8.29 -19.94 39.31
CA ARG A 501 -7.84 -18.54 39.48
C ARG A 501 -6.37 -18.47 39.88
N GLN A 502 -5.93 -19.31 40.81
CA GLN A 502 -4.54 -19.35 41.25
C GLN A 502 -3.61 -19.75 40.09
N ILE A 503 -3.96 -20.81 39.35
CA ILE A 503 -3.17 -21.28 38.20
C ILE A 503 -3.10 -20.21 37.11
N MET A 504 -4.21 -19.55 36.79
CA MET A 504 -4.24 -18.45 35.84
C MET A 504 -3.39 -17.27 36.32
N GLY A 505 -3.44 -16.93 37.60
CA GLY A 505 -2.59 -15.90 38.20
C GLY A 505 -1.09 -16.22 38.08
N THR A 506 -0.68 -17.46 38.34
CA THR A 506 0.71 -17.89 38.13
C THR A 506 1.11 -17.81 36.65
N MET A 507 0.23 -18.23 35.74
CA MET A 507 0.50 -18.13 34.29
C MET A 507 0.59 -16.67 33.82
N ALA A 508 -0.23 -15.77 34.36
CA ALA A 508 -0.15 -14.34 34.06
C ALA A 508 1.23 -13.76 34.45
N HIS A 509 1.79 -14.15 35.60
CA HIS A 509 3.16 -13.76 35.99
C HIS A 509 4.22 -14.31 35.02
N VAL A 510 4.08 -15.56 34.57
CA VAL A 510 4.98 -16.15 33.56
C VAL A 510 4.93 -15.35 32.26
N VAL A 511 3.73 -15.00 31.81
CA VAL A 511 3.52 -14.27 30.56
C VAL A 511 4.08 -12.85 30.64
N GLU A 512 3.79 -12.10 31.71
CA GLU A 512 4.34 -10.75 31.88
C GLU A 512 5.88 -10.76 31.97
N ALA A 513 6.47 -11.71 32.71
CA ALA A 513 7.91 -11.86 32.79
C ALA A 513 8.54 -12.22 31.42
N MET A 514 7.89 -13.08 30.63
CA MET A 514 8.30 -13.40 29.27
C MET A 514 8.21 -12.19 28.34
N LEU A 515 7.11 -11.43 28.40
CA LEU A 515 6.89 -10.26 27.56
C LEU A 515 7.89 -9.13 27.87
N GLU A 516 8.18 -8.89 29.15
CA GLU A 516 9.18 -7.91 29.55
C GLU A 516 10.57 -8.31 29.05
N ARG A 517 10.91 -9.60 29.15
CA ARG A 517 12.16 -10.13 28.61
C ARG A 517 12.25 -10.03 27.09
N LEU A 518 11.20 -10.41 26.36
CA LEU A 518 11.15 -10.25 24.90
C LEU A 518 11.31 -8.79 24.49
N ARG A 519 10.67 -7.88 25.23
CA ARG A 519 10.80 -6.44 25.00
C ARG A 519 12.25 -6.01 25.14
N VAL A 520 12.92 -6.37 26.23
CA VAL A 520 14.34 -6.03 26.40
C VAL A 520 15.18 -6.67 25.31
N ASP A 521 15.09 -7.99 25.11
CA ASP A 521 15.98 -8.75 24.22
C ASP A 521 15.83 -8.33 22.75
N LEU A 522 14.61 -8.14 22.25
CA LEU A 522 14.37 -7.78 20.85
C LEU A 522 14.49 -6.27 20.57
N THR A 523 14.47 -5.41 21.60
CA THR A 523 14.65 -3.95 21.42
C THR A 523 16.03 -3.44 21.82
N GLU A 524 16.88 -4.27 22.44
CA GLU A 524 18.28 -3.95 22.76
C GLU A 524 19.11 -3.67 21.49
N ASP A 525 18.80 -4.33 20.37
CA ASP A 525 19.45 -4.06 19.09
C ASP A 525 18.86 -2.79 18.44
N GLU A 526 19.45 -1.64 18.80
CA GLU A 526 19.01 -0.32 18.30
C GLU A 526 19.03 -0.21 16.78
N ILE A 527 19.95 -0.91 16.10
CA ILE A 527 20.03 -0.93 14.64
C ILE A 527 18.85 -1.72 14.10
N ALA A 528 18.59 -2.93 14.62
CA ALA A 528 17.43 -3.74 14.22
C ALA A 528 16.10 -3.00 14.44
N VAL A 529 15.94 -2.28 15.55
CA VAL A 529 14.76 -1.45 15.80
C VAL A 529 14.67 -0.31 14.80
N ALA A 530 15.77 0.38 14.52
CA ALA A 530 15.77 1.48 13.56
C ALA A 530 15.55 1.04 12.12
N LEU A 531 15.80 -0.23 11.77
CA LEU A 531 15.42 -0.80 10.47
C LEU A 531 13.90 -0.80 10.24
N GLN A 532 13.05 -0.52 11.25
CA GLN A 532 11.61 -0.30 11.05
C GLN A 532 11.28 0.81 10.02
N VAL A 533 12.24 1.69 9.72
CA VAL A 533 12.09 2.67 8.63
C VAL A 533 11.94 2.02 7.25
N PHE A 534 12.25 0.73 7.10
CA PHE A 534 11.98 -0.02 5.87
C PHE A 534 10.59 -0.66 5.85
N ASN A 535 9.83 -0.56 6.95
CA ASN A 535 8.47 -1.06 7.02
C ASN A 535 7.50 -0.08 6.32
N LEU A 536 7.14 -0.38 5.08
CA LEU A 536 6.29 0.46 4.24
C LEU A 536 4.93 0.79 4.88
N ARG A 537 4.38 -0.11 5.70
CA ARG A 537 3.10 0.10 6.37
C ARG A 537 3.16 1.28 7.35
N LEU A 538 4.29 1.48 8.02
CA LEU A 538 4.47 2.61 8.94
C LEU A 538 4.49 3.96 8.21
N TRP A 539 4.98 4.01 6.96
CA TRP A 539 4.99 5.25 6.17
C TRP A 539 3.61 5.65 5.65
N GLN A 540 2.68 4.71 5.55
CA GLN A 540 1.28 4.97 5.20
C GLN A 540 0.51 5.65 6.34
N GLU A 541 1.00 5.53 7.58
CA GLU A 541 0.43 6.19 8.76
C GLU A 541 0.94 7.64 8.84
N THR A 542 0.11 8.61 8.43
CA THR A 542 0.50 10.02 8.28
C THR A 542 1.06 10.65 9.56
N ASN A 543 0.63 10.17 10.72
CA ASN A 543 1.08 10.63 12.04
C ASN A 543 2.50 10.17 12.41
N ARG A 544 3.06 9.14 11.75
CA ARG A 544 4.38 8.58 12.05
C ARG A 544 5.47 8.98 11.05
N GLN A 545 5.13 9.67 9.96
CA GLN A 545 6.11 10.02 8.92
C GLN A 545 7.30 10.83 9.45
N GLN A 546 7.06 11.82 10.30
CA GLN A 546 8.15 12.63 10.86
C GLN A 546 9.06 11.80 11.79
N GLU A 547 8.46 10.95 12.64
CA GLU A 547 9.19 10.01 13.51
C GLU A 547 10.08 9.07 12.69
N LEU A 548 9.58 8.56 11.55
CA LEU A 548 10.33 7.68 10.64
C LEU A 548 11.46 8.42 9.91
N VAL A 549 11.25 9.68 9.52
CA VAL A 549 12.32 10.53 8.94
C VAL A 549 13.46 10.72 9.95
N ASP A 550 13.12 11.02 11.20
CA ASP A 550 14.12 11.20 12.26
C ASP A 550 14.82 9.87 12.61
N SER A 551 14.07 8.76 12.63
CA SER A 551 14.62 7.40 12.79
C SER A 551 15.56 7.02 11.64
N THR A 552 15.26 7.45 10.41
CA THR A 552 16.13 7.21 9.25
C THR A 552 17.46 7.96 9.42
N ARG A 553 17.42 9.19 9.93
CA ARG A 553 18.64 9.95 10.24
C ARG A 553 19.46 9.25 11.32
N LYS A 554 18.81 8.82 12.41
CA LYS A 554 19.47 8.04 13.49
C LYS A 554 20.11 6.76 12.94
N LEU A 555 19.43 6.03 12.06
CA LEU A 555 19.95 4.82 11.44
C LEU A 555 21.21 5.10 10.62
N CYS A 556 21.21 6.17 9.82
CA CYS A 556 22.39 6.57 9.05
C CYS A 556 23.59 6.87 9.96
N ASP A 557 23.37 7.57 11.07
CA ASP A 557 24.41 7.89 12.05
C ASP A 557 24.96 6.61 12.72
N MET A 558 24.08 5.69 13.12
CA MET A 558 24.46 4.40 13.72
C MET A 558 25.27 3.52 12.77
N LEU A 559 24.89 3.50 11.48
CA LEU A 559 25.61 2.77 10.43
C LEU A 559 26.88 3.48 9.95
N LYS A 560 27.22 4.65 10.53
CA LYS A 560 28.35 5.50 10.13
C LYS A 560 28.34 5.83 8.63
N LEU A 561 27.16 5.96 8.05
CA LEU A 561 27.00 6.32 6.65
C LEU A 561 27.28 7.81 6.50
N SER A 562 28.25 8.19 5.67
CA SER A 562 28.51 9.61 5.47
C SER A 562 27.33 10.26 4.74
N HIS A 563 26.91 11.44 5.21
CA HIS A 563 25.86 12.21 4.55
C HIS A 563 26.18 12.48 3.07
N GLY A 564 27.46 12.58 2.72
CA GLY A 564 27.92 12.73 1.34
C GLY A 564 27.73 11.45 0.49
N GLU A 565 28.07 10.27 1.00
CA GLU A 565 27.83 9.01 0.28
C GLU A 565 26.33 8.71 0.12
N ILE A 566 25.52 9.04 1.12
CA ILE A 566 24.06 8.94 1.03
C ILE A 566 23.53 9.86 -0.09
N ALA A 567 23.99 11.11 -0.11
CA ALA A 567 23.60 12.08 -1.12
C ALA A 567 23.98 11.64 -2.55
N LYS A 568 25.19 11.09 -2.73
CA LYS A 568 25.65 10.49 -4.00
C LYS A 568 24.81 9.29 -4.41
N SER A 569 24.57 8.38 -3.47
CA SER A 569 23.79 7.16 -3.71
C SER A 569 22.34 7.49 -4.07
N ARG A 570 21.75 8.49 -3.40
CA ARG A 570 20.43 9.02 -3.73
C ARG A 570 20.40 9.60 -5.14
N ASN A 571 21.40 10.38 -5.53
CA ASN A 571 21.49 10.92 -6.88
C ASN A 571 21.53 9.79 -7.93
N LEU A 572 22.36 8.78 -7.72
CA LEU A 572 22.44 7.62 -8.62
C LEU A 572 21.12 6.84 -8.67
N ALA A 573 20.48 6.62 -7.52
CA ALA A 573 19.19 5.93 -7.44
C ALA A 573 18.08 6.70 -8.16
N SER A 574 18.04 8.03 -7.99
CA SER A 574 17.11 8.91 -8.70
C SER A 574 17.23 8.77 -10.21
N GLU A 575 18.47 8.73 -10.74
CA GLU A 575 18.70 8.55 -12.18
C GLU A 575 18.32 7.15 -12.67
N LYS A 576 18.53 6.10 -11.86
CA LYS A 576 18.03 4.75 -12.17
C LYS A 576 16.51 4.69 -12.21
N VAL A 577 15.82 5.32 -11.26
CA VAL A 577 14.35 5.40 -11.23
C VAL A 577 13.79 6.11 -12.47
N LYS A 578 14.47 7.16 -12.95
CA LYS A 578 14.13 7.79 -14.23
C LYS A 578 14.30 6.83 -15.41
N ALA A 579 15.39 6.09 -15.45
CA ALA A 579 15.65 5.11 -16.50
C ALA A 579 14.61 3.97 -16.54
N LEU A 580 13.98 3.66 -15.40
CA LEU A 580 12.88 2.70 -15.29
C LEU A 580 11.51 3.26 -15.73
N GLY A 581 11.44 4.50 -16.23
CA GLY A 581 10.19 5.09 -16.72
C GLY A 581 9.28 5.67 -15.65
N HIS A 582 9.77 5.87 -14.41
CA HIS A 582 9.01 6.45 -13.31
C HIS A 582 9.56 7.83 -12.88
N PRO A 583 9.57 8.85 -13.76
CA PRO A 583 10.16 10.16 -13.45
C PRO A 583 9.47 10.87 -12.27
N GLY A 584 8.20 10.56 -11.98
CA GLY A 584 7.48 11.07 -10.81
C GLY A 584 8.04 10.61 -9.46
N LEU A 585 8.76 9.49 -9.42
CA LEU A 585 9.42 8.95 -8.22
C LEU A 585 10.88 9.43 -8.09
N SER A 586 11.40 10.14 -9.10
CA SER A 586 12.77 10.65 -9.11
C SER A 586 12.88 12.03 -8.45
N ASP A 587 14.10 12.42 -8.10
CA ASP A 587 14.40 13.72 -7.52
C ASP A 587 14.13 14.86 -8.52
N THR A 588 13.46 15.91 -8.02
CA THR A 588 13.32 17.18 -8.73
C THR A 588 14.65 17.93 -8.78
N PHE A 589 14.75 18.96 -9.61
CA PHE A 589 15.94 19.79 -9.66
C PHE A 589 16.18 20.54 -8.35
N TRP A 590 15.13 20.88 -7.60
CA TRP A 590 15.25 21.46 -6.26
C TRP A 590 15.98 20.52 -5.29
N THR A 591 15.60 19.24 -5.29
CA THR A 591 16.27 18.22 -4.46
C THR A 591 17.71 18.01 -4.91
N PHE A 592 17.96 17.97 -6.23
CA PHE A 592 19.31 17.88 -6.78
C PHE A 592 20.18 19.07 -6.37
N ALA A 593 19.66 20.31 -6.39
CA ALA A 593 20.39 21.49 -5.94
C ALA A 593 20.77 21.41 -4.45
N LYS A 594 19.90 20.85 -3.60
CA LYS A 594 20.25 20.55 -2.19
C LYS A 594 21.33 19.49 -2.09
N THR A 595 21.31 18.45 -2.93
CA THR A 595 22.39 17.45 -3.00
C THR A 595 23.72 18.11 -3.32
N VAL A 596 23.77 19.04 -4.29
CA VAL A 596 24.96 19.81 -4.65
C VAL A 596 25.47 20.64 -3.47
N GLN A 597 24.57 21.34 -2.76
CA GLN A 597 24.91 22.11 -1.56
C GLN A 597 25.48 21.21 -0.45
N LEU A 598 24.84 20.07 -0.21
CA LEU A 598 25.19 19.14 0.86
C LEU A 598 26.53 18.45 0.60
N LEU A 599 26.86 18.22 -0.68
CA LEU A 599 28.16 17.74 -1.14
C LEU A 599 29.24 18.82 -1.23
N LYS A 600 28.91 20.08 -0.90
CA LYS A 600 29.82 21.23 -0.95
C LYS A 600 30.54 21.37 -2.29
N VAL A 601 29.82 21.20 -3.39
CA VAL A 601 30.35 21.35 -4.75
C VAL A 601 30.51 22.85 -5.06
N GLU A 602 31.74 23.35 -5.08
CA GLU A 602 32.04 24.77 -5.29
C GLU A 602 32.41 25.06 -6.76
N LYS A 603 32.97 24.08 -7.47
CA LYS A 603 33.38 24.17 -8.87
C LYS A 603 32.78 23.02 -9.68
N VAL A 604 32.76 23.19 -11.01
CA VAL A 604 32.25 22.15 -11.94
C VAL A 604 33.03 20.84 -11.80
N GLN A 605 34.35 20.93 -11.64
CA GLN A 605 35.26 19.79 -11.47
C GLN A 605 34.85 18.92 -10.27
N ASP A 606 34.48 19.53 -9.13
CA ASP A 606 34.08 18.78 -7.94
C ASP A 606 32.83 17.91 -8.19
N GLY A 607 31.90 18.38 -9.03
CA GLY A 607 30.70 17.61 -9.40
C GLY A 607 30.96 16.54 -10.46
N GLU A 608 31.91 16.76 -11.36
CA GLU A 608 32.39 15.79 -12.35
C GLU A 608 33.13 14.63 -11.66
N GLU A 609 34.05 14.94 -10.74
CA GLU A 609 34.79 13.95 -9.93
C GLU A 609 33.84 13.09 -9.07
N GLN A 610 32.74 13.68 -8.62
CA GLN A 610 31.70 12.97 -7.87
C GLN A 610 30.67 12.25 -8.76
N ASN A 611 30.83 12.31 -10.10
CA ASN A 611 29.94 11.70 -11.10
C ASN A 611 28.46 12.06 -10.91
N LEU A 612 28.19 13.31 -10.50
CA LEU A 612 26.82 13.78 -10.30
C LEU A 612 26.10 13.92 -11.64
N ARG A 613 24.83 13.51 -11.66
CA ARG A 613 24.00 13.52 -12.87
C ARG A 613 22.61 14.06 -12.59
N TYR A 614 22.04 14.72 -13.58
CA TYR A 614 20.64 15.09 -13.58
C TYR A 614 20.04 14.86 -14.96
N ASN A 615 18.97 14.06 -15.05
CA ASN A 615 18.35 13.67 -16.32
C ASN A 615 19.39 13.10 -17.30
N ASN A 616 20.20 12.15 -16.81
CA ASN A 616 21.31 11.48 -17.47
C ASN A 616 22.45 12.40 -17.97
N THR A 617 22.35 13.71 -17.74
CA THR A 617 23.38 14.69 -18.08
C THR A 617 24.41 14.75 -16.96
N LEU A 618 25.69 14.57 -17.31
CA LEU A 618 26.79 14.73 -16.36
C LEU A 618 26.86 16.19 -15.87
N TYR A 619 27.23 16.37 -14.60
CA TYR A 619 27.46 17.68 -14.02
C TYR A 619 28.33 18.56 -14.93
N ASN A 620 27.86 19.78 -15.20
CA ASN A 620 28.51 20.69 -16.12
C ASN A 620 28.29 22.14 -15.68
N LYS A 621 28.87 23.10 -16.41
CA LYS A 621 28.78 24.54 -16.11
C LYS A 621 27.34 25.04 -15.98
N ALA A 622 26.43 24.61 -16.86
CA ALA A 622 25.04 25.06 -16.85
C ALA A 622 24.28 24.51 -15.62
N LEU A 623 24.46 23.23 -15.30
CA LEU A 623 23.89 22.61 -14.10
C LEU A 623 24.43 23.26 -12.83
N HIS A 624 25.72 23.56 -12.78
CA HIS A 624 26.34 24.23 -11.64
C HIS A 624 25.74 25.62 -11.40
N GLN A 625 25.65 26.45 -12.44
CA GLN A 625 25.04 27.78 -12.33
C GLN A 625 23.58 27.71 -11.88
N ALA A 626 22.80 26.79 -12.45
CA ALA A 626 21.40 26.61 -12.09
C ALA A 626 21.22 26.09 -10.65
N ALA A 627 22.05 25.14 -10.21
CA ALA A 627 22.00 24.59 -8.86
C ALA A 627 22.38 25.66 -7.81
N THR A 628 23.45 26.42 -8.03
CA THR A 628 23.88 27.50 -7.13
C THR A 628 22.82 28.61 -7.02
N ALA A 629 22.19 28.99 -8.14
CA ALA A 629 21.09 29.95 -8.14
C ALA A 629 19.86 29.41 -7.39
N ALA A 630 19.55 28.11 -7.53
CA ALA A 630 18.44 27.48 -6.81
C ALA A 630 18.71 27.44 -5.30
N VAL A 631 19.92 27.06 -4.88
CA VAL A 631 20.32 27.04 -3.46
C VAL A 631 20.16 28.41 -2.81
N ALA A 632 20.49 29.49 -3.52
CA ALA A 632 20.37 30.85 -3.00
C ALA A 632 18.93 31.24 -2.60
N VAL A 633 17.91 30.63 -3.22
CA VAL A 633 16.49 30.90 -2.91
C VAL A 633 15.85 29.85 -2.01
N LEU A 634 16.46 28.67 -1.86
CA LEU A 634 15.99 27.59 -0.99
C LEU A 634 16.42 27.85 0.47
N ARG A 635 15.57 28.54 1.24
CA ARG A 635 15.81 28.80 2.68
C ARG A 635 15.22 27.70 3.57
N GLY A 636 15.94 26.57 3.67
CA GLY A 636 15.59 25.45 4.56
C GLY A 636 14.38 24.61 4.10
N PRO A 637 14.06 23.51 4.80
CA PRO A 637 13.10 22.46 4.36
C PRO A 637 11.63 22.90 4.27
N SER A 638 11.31 24.18 4.51
CA SER A 638 9.95 24.73 4.45
C SER A 638 9.93 26.20 4.01
N GLY A 639 10.90 26.61 3.19
CA GLY A 639 10.96 27.95 2.63
C GLY A 639 9.75 28.28 1.73
N PRO A 640 9.46 29.57 1.49
CA PRO A 640 8.29 29.99 0.70
C PRO A 640 8.32 29.45 -0.74
N VAL A 641 9.50 29.39 -1.37
CA VAL A 641 9.68 28.80 -2.72
C VAL A 641 9.34 27.31 -2.73
N GLU A 642 9.76 26.56 -1.71
CA GLU A 642 9.49 25.12 -1.61
C GLU A 642 8.00 24.84 -1.39
N LYS A 643 7.33 25.66 -0.58
CA LYS A 643 5.88 25.57 -0.37
C LYS A 643 5.12 25.84 -1.67
N ALA A 644 5.49 26.89 -2.41
CA ALA A 644 4.89 27.21 -3.70
C ALA A 644 5.14 26.10 -4.74
N ALA A 645 6.38 25.61 -4.86
CA ALA A 645 6.73 24.51 -5.76
C ALA A 645 5.98 23.22 -5.41
N ARG A 646 5.87 22.87 -4.12
CA ARG A 646 5.15 21.68 -3.69
C ARG A 646 3.65 21.74 -4.01
N ARG A 647 3.02 22.92 -3.90
CA ARG A 647 1.61 23.11 -4.33
C ARG A 647 1.46 22.87 -5.82
N LEU A 648 2.30 23.50 -6.64
CA LEU A 648 2.32 23.28 -8.10
C LEU A 648 2.53 21.80 -8.45
N GLU A 649 3.47 21.12 -7.79
CA GLU A 649 3.78 19.71 -8.03
C GLU A 649 2.65 18.76 -7.65
N LEU A 650 1.94 19.02 -6.55
CA LEU A 650 0.83 18.19 -6.09
C LEU A 650 -0.40 18.30 -7.00
N GLU A 651 -0.63 19.49 -7.58
CA GLU A 651 -1.81 19.75 -8.40
C GLU A 651 -1.58 19.46 -9.89
N PHE A 652 -0.43 19.85 -10.44
CA PHE A 652 -0.18 19.81 -11.89
C PHE A 652 1.04 18.96 -12.27
N GLY A 653 1.69 18.33 -11.30
CA GLY A 653 2.83 17.44 -11.51
C GLY A 653 4.18 18.14 -11.62
N ARG A 654 5.26 17.35 -11.45
CA ARG A 654 6.65 17.84 -11.40
C ARG A 654 7.20 18.34 -12.75
N GLY A 655 6.61 17.90 -13.86
CA GLY A 655 7.08 18.18 -15.22
C GLY A 655 6.93 19.63 -15.68
N ILE A 656 6.09 20.42 -15.00
CA ILE A 656 5.82 21.81 -15.35
C ILE A 656 7.06 22.68 -15.15
N LEU A 657 7.65 22.59 -13.96
CA LEU A 657 8.74 23.45 -13.53
C LEU A 657 9.84 22.68 -12.80
N SER A 658 9.50 21.93 -11.75
CA SER A 658 10.47 21.34 -10.82
C SER A 658 11.43 20.32 -11.44
N SER A 659 11.04 19.61 -12.49
CA SER A 659 11.91 18.68 -13.22
C SER A 659 12.67 19.31 -14.40
N GLN A 660 12.39 20.59 -14.71
CA GLN A 660 12.89 21.30 -15.89
C GLN A 660 13.87 22.40 -15.47
N TYR A 661 15.14 22.04 -15.28
CA TYR A 661 16.15 22.95 -14.73
C TYR A 661 16.39 24.20 -15.60
N SER A 662 16.16 24.13 -16.91
CA SER A 662 16.29 25.27 -17.82
C SER A 662 15.23 26.35 -17.56
N LYS A 663 13.97 25.94 -17.39
CA LYS A 663 12.85 26.82 -16.99
C LYS A 663 13.13 27.46 -15.62
N LEU A 664 13.59 26.66 -14.67
CA LEU A 664 13.95 27.14 -13.33
C LEU A 664 15.09 28.16 -13.38
N SER A 665 16.15 27.87 -14.12
CA SER A 665 17.30 28.78 -14.25
C SER A 665 16.90 30.14 -14.82
N LYS A 666 15.99 30.17 -15.81
CA LYS A 666 15.44 31.41 -16.36
C LYS A 666 14.62 32.20 -15.36
N LEU A 667 13.70 31.53 -14.65
CA LEU A 667 12.92 32.15 -13.58
C LEU A 667 13.83 32.77 -12.51
N LEU A 668 14.82 32.03 -12.03
CA LEU A 668 15.76 32.50 -11.02
C LEU A 668 16.64 33.65 -11.53
N SER A 669 17.04 33.63 -12.81
CA SER A 669 17.78 34.74 -13.42
C SER A 669 16.91 36.01 -13.46
N LEU A 670 15.64 35.87 -13.84
CA LEU A 670 14.69 36.97 -13.92
C LEU A 670 14.40 37.57 -12.54
N THR A 671 14.08 36.74 -11.55
CA THR A 671 13.74 37.21 -10.20
C THR A 671 14.94 37.85 -9.49
N ASN A 672 16.16 37.38 -9.76
CA ASN A 672 17.38 38.04 -9.29
C ASN A 672 17.61 39.41 -9.97
N LYS A 673 17.34 39.53 -11.27
CA LYS A 673 17.44 40.83 -11.97
C LYS A 673 16.41 41.84 -11.48
N LEU A 674 15.23 41.37 -11.08
CA LEU A 674 14.10 42.20 -10.65
C LEU A 674 14.05 42.44 -9.14
N ALA A 675 14.94 41.82 -8.38
CA ALA A 675 15.05 42.06 -6.95
C ALA A 675 15.45 43.52 -6.68
N SER A 676 14.85 44.11 -5.65
CA SER A 676 15.08 45.50 -5.26
C SER A 676 15.18 45.62 -3.73
N ALA A 677 15.48 46.81 -3.21
CA ALA A 677 15.53 47.06 -1.77
C ALA A 677 14.21 46.73 -1.04
N THR A 678 13.08 46.75 -1.75
CA THR A 678 11.74 46.46 -1.21
C THR A 678 11.21 45.08 -1.59
N ARG A 679 11.94 44.31 -2.42
CA ARG A 679 11.54 42.97 -2.91
C ARG A 679 12.74 42.05 -3.03
N ASN A 680 12.84 41.07 -2.15
CA ASN A 680 13.90 40.07 -2.28
C ASN A 680 13.54 39.02 -3.36
N ALA A 681 14.57 38.38 -3.92
CA ALA A 681 14.41 37.39 -4.99
C ALA A 681 13.65 36.12 -4.54
N VAL A 682 13.66 35.79 -3.24
CA VAL A 682 13.02 34.59 -2.69
C VAL A 682 11.50 34.72 -2.75
N ASP A 683 10.97 35.83 -2.25
CA ASP A 683 9.53 36.10 -2.24
C ASP A 683 8.99 36.30 -3.66
N LEU A 684 9.76 36.96 -4.53
CA LEU A 684 9.43 37.09 -5.94
C LEU A 684 9.35 35.73 -6.64
N THR A 685 10.31 34.84 -6.36
CA THR A 685 10.31 33.49 -6.95
C THR A 685 9.11 32.68 -6.47
N ALA A 686 8.82 32.70 -5.16
CA ALA A 686 7.65 32.00 -4.61
C ALA A 686 6.34 32.54 -5.22
N TRP A 687 6.20 33.87 -5.30
CA TRP A 687 5.03 34.53 -5.87
C TRP A 687 4.84 34.21 -7.35
N MET A 688 5.92 34.15 -8.13
CA MET A 688 5.85 33.75 -9.55
C MET A 688 5.38 32.30 -9.73
N ILE A 689 5.83 31.39 -8.87
CA ILE A 689 5.39 30.00 -8.89
C ILE A 689 3.91 29.90 -8.51
N ASP A 690 3.47 30.58 -7.45
CA ASP A 690 2.06 30.60 -7.05
C ASP A 690 1.16 31.26 -8.11
N SER A 691 1.67 32.28 -8.81
CA SER A 691 0.97 32.91 -9.92
C SER A 691 0.82 31.97 -11.12
N LEU A 692 1.82 31.12 -11.37
CA LEU A 692 1.72 30.07 -12.38
C LEU A 692 0.69 29.01 -11.99
N THR A 693 0.67 28.59 -10.72
CA THR A 693 -0.36 27.69 -10.18
C THR A 693 -1.76 28.31 -10.35
N LEU A 694 -1.93 29.60 -10.03
CA LEU A 694 -3.19 30.30 -10.25
C LEU A 694 -3.58 30.33 -11.73
N ALA A 695 -2.65 30.63 -12.63
CA ALA A 695 -2.92 30.67 -14.07
C ALA A 695 -3.37 29.31 -14.62
N LEU A 696 -2.80 28.21 -14.11
CA LEU A 696 -3.23 26.85 -14.43
C LEU A 696 -4.64 26.57 -13.88
N ARG A 697 -4.94 26.93 -12.63
CA ARG A 697 -6.29 26.79 -12.05
C ARG A 697 -7.35 27.60 -12.80
N MET A 698 -6.98 28.78 -13.29
CA MET A 698 -7.85 29.64 -14.11
C MET A 698 -7.94 29.19 -15.58
N ASN A 699 -7.28 28.09 -15.96
CA ASN A 699 -7.22 27.59 -17.34
C ASN A 699 -6.75 28.68 -18.33
N MET A 700 -5.79 29.53 -17.93
CA MET A 700 -5.13 30.49 -18.83
C MET A 700 -4.13 29.80 -19.77
N VAL A 701 -3.57 28.69 -19.31
CA VAL A 701 -2.61 27.85 -20.03
C VAL A 701 -2.82 26.41 -19.57
N THR A 702 -2.65 25.44 -20.45
CA THR A 702 -2.66 24.03 -20.06
C THR A 702 -1.28 23.57 -19.60
N PRO A 703 -1.20 22.53 -18.76
CA PRO A 703 0.07 21.93 -18.33
C PRO A 703 1.10 21.70 -19.45
N ALA A 704 0.72 21.12 -20.61
CA ALA A 704 1.68 20.96 -21.72
C ALA A 704 2.08 22.27 -22.40
N LYS A 705 1.17 23.26 -22.47
CA LYS A 705 1.44 24.56 -23.11
C LYS A 705 2.33 25.47 -22.25
N CYS A 706 2.66 25.09 -21.01
CA CYS A 706 3.68 25.72 -20.16
C CYS A 706 5.12 25.50 -20.66
N THR A 707 5.37 25.82 -21.94
CA THR A 707 6.68 25.72 -22.59
C THR A 707 7.58 26.89 -22.16
N GLU A 708 8.88 26.80 -22.48
CA GLU A 708 9.79 27.93 -22.25
C GLU A 708 9.38 29.20 -22.99
N LYS A 709 8.75 29.06 -24.17
CA LYS A 709 8.24 30.16 -24.98
C LYS A 709 7.11 30.91 -24.29
N PHE A 710 6.20 30.18 -23.64
CA PHE A 710 5.10 30.78 -22.89
C PHE A 710 5.58 31.48 -21.62
N LEU A 711 6.54 30.87 -20.92
CA LEU A 711 6.99 31.35 -19.62
C LEU A 711 7.92 32.58 -19.69
N ASP A 712 8.86 32.56 -20.63
CA ASP A 712 9.90 33.59 -20.83
C ASP A 712 9.67 34.39 -22.13
N ARG A 713 10.64 35.19 -22.58
CA ARG A 713 10.55 35.85 -23.91
C ARG A 713 10.60 34.85 -25.06
N ASP A 714 9.75 35.08 -26.07
CA ASP A 714 9.88 34.40 -27.35
C ASP A 714 11.16 34.86 -28.05
N ARG A 715 12.01 33.90 -28.42
CA ARG A 715 13.27 34.18 -29.12
C ARG A 715 13.07 34.66 -30.55
N LYS A 716 11.91 34.37 -31.17
CA LYS A 716 11.63 34.72 -32.57
C LYS A 716 11.00 36.10 -32.69
N THR A 717 9.98 36.39 -31.90
CA THR A 717 9.23 37.66 -31.97
C THR A 717 9.73 38.70 -30.99
N GLY A 718 10.43 38.29 -29.91
CA GLY A 718 10.88 39.18 -28.84
C GLY A 718 9.81 39.46 -27.78
N ASP A 719 8.60 38.95 -27.98
CA ASP A 719 7.44 39.18 -27.13
C ASP A 719 7.66 38.65 -25.71
N ALA A 720 7.15 39.40 -24.74
CA ALA A 720 7.18 39.06 -23.34
C ALA A 720 6.22 37.91 -23.01
N GLY A 721 6.76 36.84 -22.43
CA GLY A 721 5.94 35.75 -21.90
C GLY A 721 5.38 36.00 -20.49
N PHE A 722 4.87 34.93 -19.89
CA PHE A 722 4.12 34.93 -18.65
C PHE A 722 4.84 35.58 -17.47
N TRP A 723 6.12 35.28 -17.24
CA TRP A 723 6.80 35.85 -16.06
C TRP A 723 6.95 37.37 -16.15
N LEU A 724 7.19 37.91 -17.34
CA LEU A 724 7.28 39.36 -17.56
C LEU A 724 5.90 40.03 -17.52
N SER A 725 4.87 39.39 -18.03
CA SER A 725 3.50 39.93 -17.93
C SER A 725 3.02 39.96 -16.47
N ARG A 726 3.38 38.94 -15.66
CA ARG A 726 3.12 38.95 -14.22
C ARG A 726 3.89 40.03 -13.46
N MET A 727 5.01 40.52 -13.99
CA MET A 727 5.65 41.68 -13.39
C MET A 727 4.86 42.97 -13.57
N LEU A 728 4.16 43.14 -14.69
CA LEU A 728 3.26 44.28 -14.85
C LEU A 728 2.09 44.21 -13.90
N VAL A 729 1.56 43.01 -13.65
CA VAL A 729 0.53 42.82 -12.60
C VAL A 729 1.02 43.38 -11.27
N VAL A 730 2.25 43.06 -10.87
CA VAL A 730 2.86 43.61 -9.66
C VAL A 730 2.98 45.14 -9.70
N GLN A 731 3.33 45.72 -10.84
CA GLN A 731 3.41 47.19 -11.00
C GLN A 731 2.03 47.87 -10.88
N VAL A 732 0.97 47.25 -11.41
CA VAL A 732 -0.41 47.74 -11.24
C VAL A 732 -0.81 47.71 -9.76
N PHE A 733 -0.47 46.65 -9.03
CA PHE A 733 -0.69 46.59 -7.57
C PHE A 733 0.10 47.67 -6.82
N ASP A 734 1.32 48.00 -7.24
CA ASP A 734 2.08 49.11 -6.64
C ASP A 734 1.45 50.46 -6.92
N TYR A 735 0.91 50.64 -8.13
CA TYR A 735 0.19 51.84 -8.50
C TYR A 735 -1.13 51.97 -7.70
N ALA A 736 -1.87 50.87 -7.53
CA ALA A 736 -3.05 50.81 -6.68
C ALA A 736 -2.74 51.18 -5.21
N ALA A 737 -1.60 50.71 -4.69
CA ALA A 737 -1.13 51.10 -3.35
C ALA A 737 -0.80 52.61 -3.26
N LYS A 738 -0.31 53.23 -4.34
CA LYS A 738 -0.13 54.69 -4.39
C LYS A 738 -1.46 55.44 -4.39
N LEU A 739 -2.48 54.95 -5.11
CA LEU A 739 -3.83 55.54 -5.09
C LEU A 739 -4.48 55.43 -3.71
N ALA A 740 -4.26 54.33 -2.98
CA ALA A 740 -4.75 54.17 -1.61
C ALA A 740 -4.25 55.27 -0.65
N ASN A 741 -3.07 55.84 -0.90
CA ASN A 741 -2.54 56.95 -0.09
C ASN A 741 -3.32 58.28 -0.27
N LYS A 742 -4.15 58.40 -1.31
CA LYS A 742 -5.03 59.56 -1.52
C LYS A 742 -6.35 59.47 -0.73
N LEU A 743 -6.64 58.33 -0.10
CA LEU A 743 -7.89 58.09 0.63
C LEU A 743 -7.80 58.50 2.12
N PRO A 744 -8.93 58.78 2.78
CA PRO A 744 -8.99 58.92 4.23
C PRO A 744 -8.45 57.67 4.96
N GLU A 745 -7.79 57.88 6.10
CA GLU A 745 -7.12 56.82 6.88
C GLU A 745 -7.97 55.53 7.11
N PRO A 746 -9.27 55.59 7.47
CA PRO A 746 -10.06 54.36 7.66
C PRO A 746 -10.25 53.55 6.36
N ASP A 747 -10.43 54.21 5.22
CA ASP A 747 -10.60 53.54 3.92
C ASP A 747 -9.26 53.05 3.38
N LYS A 748 -8.19 53.80 3.63
CA LYS A 748 -6.82 53.40 3.31
C LYS A 748 -6.41 52.12 4.04
N VAL A 749 -6.65 52.01 5.35
CA VAL A 749 -6.33 50.80 6.13
C VAL A 749 -7.11 49.59 5.61
N LYS A 750 -8.43 49.75 5.38
CA LYS A 750 -9.27 48.69 4.82
C LYS A 750 -8.81 48.25 3.43
N LEU A 751 -8.58 49.21 2.51
CA LEU A 751 -8.14 48.93 1.15
C LEU A 751 -6.76 48.26 1.13
N THR A 752 -5.82 48.71 1.97
CA THR A 752 -4.48 48.12 2.06
C THR A 752 -4.53 46.65 2.48
N GLY A 753 -5.42 46.30 3.41
CA GLY A 753 -5.68 44.90 3.79
C GLY A 753 -6.17 44.06 2.61
N ILE A 754 -7.18 44.54 1.88
CA ILE A 754 -7.73 43.82 0.70
C ILE A 754 -6.70 43.72 -0.44
N LEU A 755 -5.89 44.76 -0.67
CA LEU A 755 -4.80 44.73 -1.65
C LEU A 755 -3.77 43.64 -1.32
N ALA A 756 -3.45 43.42 -0.04
CA ALA A 756 -2.55 42.34 0.36
C ALA A 756 -3.16 40.95 0.10
N GLU A 757 -4.46 40.78 0.32
CA GLU A 757 -5.18 39.53 0.05
C GLU A 757 -5.26 39.22 -1.45
N LEU A 758 -5.65 40.20 -2.28
CA LEU A 758 -5.73 40.07 -3.74
C LEU A 758 -4.36 39.85 -4.39
N ARG A 759 -3.31 40.48 -3.85
CA ARG A 759 -1.94 40.36 -4.36
C ARG A 759 -1.34 38.98 -4.12
N CYS A 760 -1.80 38.23 -3.12
CA CYS A 760 -1.35 36.87 -2.86
C CYS A 760 -2.12 35.88 -3.75
N PRO A 761 -1.50 35.19 -4.72
CA PRO A 761 -2.24 34.37 -5.68
C PRO A 761 -3.05 33.24 -5.03
N SER A 762 -2.51 32.60 -3.98
CA SER A 762 -3.23 31.54 -3.27
C SER A 762 -4.40 32.07 -2.44
N THR A 763 -4.23 33.20 -1.74
CA THR A 763 -5.31 33.81 -0.97
C THR A 763 -6.39 34.37 -1.90
N CYS A 764 -5.98 34.97 -3.02
CA CYS A 764 -6.87 35.49 -4.04
C CYS A 764 -7.73 34.38 -4.65
N TRP A 765 -7.12 33.22 -4.94
CA TRP A 765 -7.85 32.02 -5.30
C TRP A 765 -8.86 31.64 -4.21
N GLU A 766 -8.40 31.28 -3.02
CA GLU A 766 -9.25 30.72 -1.96
C GLU A 766 -10.41 31.64 -1.54
N LYS A 767 -10.18 32.96 -1.53
CA LYS A 767 -11.19 33.92 -1.07
C LYS A 767 -12.08 34.48 -2.18
N TYR A 768 -11.57 34.67 -3.39
CA TYR A 768 -12.24 35.49 -4.40
C TYR A 768 -12.43 34.83 -5.76
N LEU A 769 -11.64 33.82 -6.14
CA LEU A 769 -11.74 33.18 -7.47
C LEU A 769 -12.19 31.72 -7.40
N CYS A 770 -11.96 31.02 -6.28
CA CYS A 770 -12.38 29.65 -6.06
C CYS A 770 -13.88 29.61 -5.70
N HIS A 771 -14.67 28.91 -6.51
CA HIS A 771 -16.00 28.50 -6.11
C HIS A 771 -15.90 27.37 -5.08
N ALA A 772 -16.88 27.27 -4.18
CA ALA A 772 -17.06 26.06 -3.37
C ALA A 772 -17.44 24.82 -4.22
N ASP A 773 -17.65 24.99 -5.54
CA ASP A 773 -18.10 23.98 -6.51
C ASP A 773 -17.20 23.88 -7.76
N ALA A 774 -15.87 23.95 -7.63
CA ALA A 774 -14.95 23.89 -8.79
C ALA A 774 -14.49 22.45 -9.11
N ASP A 775 -15.44 21.63 -9.56
CA ASP A 775 -15.23 20.44 -10.40
C ASP A 775 -15.03 20.93 -11.85
N GLN A 776 -13.79 21.11 -12.29
CA GLN A 776 -13.46 21.27 -13.72
C GLN A 776 -12.19 20.48 -14.02
N GLY A 777 -12.39 19.36 -14.73
CA GLY A 777 -11.36 18.46 -15.20
C GLY A 777 -10.35 19.18 -16.10
N ALA A 778 -9.10 18.72 -16.03
CA ALA A 778 -8.04 19.13 -16.92
C ALA A 778 -8.42 18.79 -18.37
N ALA A 779 -8.54 19.82 -19.21
CA ALA A 779 -8.79 19.66 -20.64
C ALA A 779 -7.76 18.69 -21.27
N GLY A 780 -8.28 17.66 -21.96
CA GLY A 780 -7.50 16.74 -22.78
C GLY A 780 -6.78 17.46 -23.92
N GLU A 781 -5.63 16.92 -24.31
CA GLU A 781 -4.66 17.55 -25.23
C GLU A 781 -4.93 17.29 -26.72
N ASP A 782 -6.05 16.68 -27.12
CA ASP A 782 -6.16 16.11 -28.47
C ASP A 782 -7.08 16.85 -29.48
N ASP A 783 -7.69 17.99 -29.15
CA ASP A 783 -8.47 18.78 -30.13
C ASP A 783 -7.95 20.22 -30.27
N MET A 784 -6.83 20.44 -30.96
CA MET A 784 -6.46 21.77 -31.47
C MET A 784 -5.58 21.67 -32.74
N ASP A 785 -6.11 21.05 -33.79
CA ASP A 785 -5.75 21.40 -35.17
C ASP A 785 -6.96 22.10 -35.79
N GLY A 786 -7.15 23.39 -35.45
CA GLY A 786 -8.23 24.19 -36.04
C GLY A 786 -8.49 25.50 -35.30
N GLU A 787 -8.05 26.60 -35.92
CA GLU A 787 -8.50 27.99 -35.76
C GLU A 787 -7.97 28.83 -34.58
N ASP A 788 -7.79 30.12 -34.89
CA ASP A 788 -6.95 31.11 -34.22
C ASP A 788 -7.37 31.49 -32.79
N PRO A 789 -6.41 31.78 -31.88
CA PRO A 789 -6.64 32.09 -30.47
C PRO A 789 -6.97 33.57 -30.18
N GLU A 790 -7.67 34.23 -31.10
CA GLU A 790 -8.12 35.61 -30.93
C GLU A 790 -9.59 35.60 -30.49
N ASP A 791 -9.88 36.25 -29.35
CA ASP A 791 -11.21 36.54 -28.82
C ASP A 791 -12.03 35.46 -28.05
N VAL A 792 -11.47 34.92 -26.96
CA VAL A 792 -12.28 34.30 -25.88
C VAL A 792 -12.17 35.12 -24.60
N GLU A 793 -12.99 36.18 -24.47
CA GLU A 793 -13.20 36.87 -23.20
C GLU A 793 -13.99 35.97 -22.24
N ARG A 794 -13.38 35.56 -21.13
CA ARG A 794 -14.09 34.86 -20.03
C ARG A 794 -14.65 35.88 -19.03
N PRO A 795 -15.94 35.80 -18.66
CA PRO A 795 -16.51 36.65 -17.63
C PRO A 795 -15.95 36.27 -16.26
N VAL A 796 -15.55 37.27 -15.47
CA VAL A 796 -15.08 37.09 -14.10
C VAL A 796 -16.24 36.62 -13.21
N PRO A 797 -16.07 35.57 -12.38
CA PRO A 797 -17.16 35.05 -11.57
C PRO A 797 -17.67 36.09 -10.56
N GLN A 798 -18.99 36.20 -10.39
CA GLN A 798 -19.59 36.99 -9.30
C GLN A 798 -19.18 36.37 -7.95
N SER A 799 -18.15 36.94 -7.34
CA SER A 799 -17.52 36.40 -6.14
C SER A 799 -17.88 37.17 -4.87
N LYS A 800 -17.42 36.67 -3.72
CA LYS A 800 -17.42 37.35 -2.40
C LYS A 800 -16.88 38.79 -2.45
N ILE A 801 -16.19 39.19 -3.53
CA ILE A 801 -15.77 40.58 -3.78
C ILE A 801 -16.96 41.55 -3.83
N GLY A 802 -18.16 41.09 -4.25
CA GLY A 802 -19.39 41.90 -4.23
C GLY A 802 -19.73 42.43 -2.84
N ALA A 803 -19.69 41.55 -1.82
CA ALA A 803 -19.91 41.93 -0.43
C ALA A 803 -18.81 42.84 0.14
N VAL A 804 -17.56 42.68 -0.33
CA VAL A 804 -16.46 43.59 0.03
C VAL A 804 -16.68 44.98 -0.56
N LYS A 805 -17.22 45.05 -1.80
CA LYS A 805 -17.49 46.32 -2.51
C LYS A 805 -18.62 47.14 -1.89
N GLU A 806 -19.57 46.51 -1.20
CA GLU A 806 -20.63 47.22 -0.46
C GLU A 806 -20.08 48.17 0.61
N GLY A 807 -18.87 47.90 1.13
CA GLY A 807 -18.18 48.75 2.09
C GLY A 807 -17.38 49.91 1.49
N PHE A 808 -17.38 50.09 0.16
CA PHE A 808 -16.51 51.04 -0.54
C PHE A 808 -17.27 51.91 -1.56
N ASN A 809 -16.67 53.05 -1.91
CA ASN A 809 -17.20 53.91 -2.98
C ASN A 809 -17.00 53.29 -4.38
N LYS A 810 -17.71 53.82 -5.38
CA LYS A 810 -17.70 53.31 -6.76
C LYS A 810 -16.29 53.27 -7.37
N ALA A 811 -15.41 54.22 -7.05
CA ALA A 811 -14.06 54.28 -7.59
C ALA A 811 -13.18 53.13 -7.03
N ILE A 812 -13.24 52.89 -5.71
CA ILE A 812 -12.55 51.78 -5.07
C ILE A 812 -13.13 50.44 -5.55
N GLY A 813 -14.45 50.35 -5.70
CA GLY A 813 -15.11 49.17 -6.25
C GLY A 813 -14.59 48.81 -7.66
N MET A 814 -14.42 49.79 -8.55
CA MET A 814 -13.85 49.60 -9.88
C MET A 814 -12.37 49.19 -9.84
N LEU A 815 -11.59 49.74 -8.90
CA LEU A 815 -10.21 49.33 -8.69
C LEU A 815 -10.11 47.87 -8.24
N LEU A 816 -10.96 47.43 -7.33
CA LEU A 816 -11.00 46.05 -6.85
C LEU A 816 -11.42 45.07 -7.95
N ASP A 817 -12.40 45.45 -8.79
CA ASP A 817 -12.78 44.66 -9.96
C ASP A 817 -11.60 44.51 -10.92
N LEU A 818 -10.94 45.62 -11.30
CA LEU A 818 -9.79 45.58 -12.20
C LEU A 818 -8.68 44.67 -11.66
N LEU A 819 -8.34 44.76 -10.37
CA LEU A 819 -7.30 43.93 -9.77
C LEU A 819 -7.67 42.45 -9.72
N LEU A 820 -8.94 42.12 -9.48
CA LEU A 820 -9.43 40.74 -9.54
C LEU A 820 -9.40 40.21 -10.97
N GLU A 821 -9.85 41.01 -11.96
CA GLU A 821 -9.77 40.69 -13.38
C GLU A 821 -8.32 40.48 -13.84
N LEU A 822 -7.39 41.30 -13.36
CA LEU A 822 -5.96 41.19 -13.65
C LEU A 822 -5.35 39.89 -13.09
N MET A 823 -5.72 39.52 -11.85
CA MET A 823 -5.31 38.26 -11.24
C MET A 823 -5.92 37.05 -11.94
N SER A 824 -7.17 37.15 -12.41
CA SER A 824 -7.86 36.10 -13.17
C SER A 824 -7.26 35.86 -14.56
N GLY A 825 -6.50 36.83 -15.09
CA GLY A 825 -5.83 36.73 -16.39
C GLY A 825 -6.53 37.42 -17.56
N LYS A 826 -7.63 38.14 -17.33
CA LYS A 826 -8.40 38.84 -18.37
C LYS A 826 -7.53 39.78 -19.23
N TYR A 827 -6.63 40.52 -18.60
CA TYR A 827 -5.71 41.45 -19.28
C TYR A 827 -4.34 40.83 -19.59
N TYR A 828 -4.23 39.51 -19.77
CA TYR A 828 -2.93 38.86 -20.01
C TYR A 828 -2.26 39.36 -21.30
N LYS A 829 -3.01 39.47 -22.41
CA LYS A 829 -2.47 39.97 -23.70
C LYS A 829 -1.97 41.41 -23.57
N ASP A 830 -2.74 42.28 -22.95
CA ASP A 830 -2.34 43.67 -22.65
C ASP A 830 -1.06 43.74 -21.80
N CYS A 831 -0.95 42.90 -20.78
CA CYS A 831 0.27 42.79 -19.99
C CYS A 831 1.46 42.32 -20.84
N CYS A 832 1.28 41.35 -21.73
CA CYS A 832 2.35 40.91 -22.63
C CYS A 832 2.81 42.03 -23.58
N MET A 833 1.87 42.78 -24.18
CA MET A 833 2.19 43.92 -25.06
C MET A 833 2.97 45.01 -24.31
N LEU A 834 2.47 45.42 -23.14
CA LEU A 834 3.10 46.46 -22.33
C LEU A 834 4.46 46.02 -21.75
N ALA A 835 4.70 44.72 -21.55
CA ALA A 835 5.99 44.20 -21.09
C ALA A 835 7.01 44.09 -22.24
N SER A 836 6.51 44.10 -23.47
CA SER A 836 7.30 44.06 -24.70
C SER A 836 7.70 45.46 -25.16
N SER A 837 6.91 46.49 -24.84
CA SER A 837 7.23 47.90 -25.15
C SER A 837 8.29 48.49 -24.21
N GLU A 838 9.12 49.41 -24.73
CA GLU A 838 10.13 50.11 -23.92
C GLU A 838 9.51 51.17 -22.98
N ASP A 839 8.24 51.52 -23.18
CA ASP A 839 7.58 52.62 -22.48
C ASP A 839 7.00 52.23 -21.11
N GLY A 840 6.62 50.97 -20.91
CA GLY A 840 6.13 50.43 -19.64
C GLY A 840 4.84 51.07 -19.10
N LEU A 841 4.36 50.58 -17.95
CA LEU A 841 3.05 50.99 -17.38
C LEU A 841 2.95 52.50 -17.10
N ALA A 842 4.00 53.10 -16.55
CA ALA A 842 3.96 54.49 -16.09
C ALA A 842 3.86 55.48 -17.24
N LYS A 843 4.67 55.34 -18.30
CA LYS A 843 4.62 56.24 -19.45
C LYS A 843 3.36 56.02 -20.28
N ALA A 844 2.92 54.77 -20.46
CA ALA A 844 1.68 54.46 -21.19
C ALA A 844 0.45 55.13 -20.52
N LEU A 845 0.40 55.11 -19.19
CA LEU A 845 -0.67 55.79 -18.44
C LEU A 845 -0.56 57.32 -18.54
N THR A 846 0.65 57.88 -18.46
CA THR A 846 0.88 59.33 -18.61
C THR A 846 0.54 59.83 -20.01
N ALA A 847 0.90 59.09 -21.05
CA ALA A 847 0.54 59.40 -22.44
C ALA A 847 -0.99 59.40 -22.64
N ALA A 848 -1.68 58.40 -22.08
CA ALA A 848 -3.14 58.32 -22.13
C ALA A 848 -3.85 59.48 -21.39
N GLN A 849 -3.21 60.08 -20.36
CA GLN A 849 -3.75 61.23 -19.62
C GLN A 849 -3.55 62.58 -20.34
N LEU A 850 -2.56 62.70 -21.23
CA LEU A 850 -2.15 63.98 -21.83
C LEU A 850 -2.81 64.30 -23.21
N GLY A 851 -3.56 63.39 -23.83
CA GLY A 851 -4.04 63.54 -25.22
C GLY A 851 -5.56 63.60 -25.44
N SER A 852 -6.10 64.82 -25.60
CA SER A 852 -7.04 65.20 -26.67
C SER A 852 -6.78 66.66 -27.07
N SER A 853 -5.73 66.87 -27.86
CA SER A 853 -5.58 68.05 -28.73
C SER A 853 -4.61 67.70 -29.87
N ASP A 854 -5.19 67.62 -31.07
CA ASP A 854 -4.63 67.61 -32.43
C ASP A 854 -3.57 66.58 -32.88
N ASP A 855 -3.91 65.95 -34.00
CA ASP A 855 -3.08 65.53 -35.14
C ASP A 855 -1.75 64.81 -34.84
N THR A 856 -1.84 63.50 -34.57
CA THR A 856 -0.93 62.48 -35.12
C THR A 856 -1.54 61.09 -34.88
N GLU A 857 -1.37 60.18 -35.84
CA GLU A 857 -1.81 58.78 -35.78
C GLU A 857 -1.20 58.08 -34.54
N HIS A 858 -1.89 58.10 -33.40
CA HIS A 858 -1.53 57.31 -32.23
C HIS A 858 -2.46 56.10 -32.13
N GLU A 859 -1.86 54.91 -32.08
CA GLU A 859 -2.55 53.65 -31.78
C GLU A 859 -3.37 53.80 -30.49
N GLU A 860 -4.62 53.34 -30.53
CA GLU A 860 -5.52 53.42 -29.39
C GLU A 860 -4.93 52.70 -28.15
N PRO A 861 -5.01 53.31 -26.95
CA PRO A 861 -4.48 52.70 -25.74
C PRO A 861 -5.21 51.39 -25.40
N CYS A 862 -4.45 50.34 -25.05
CA CYS A 862 -5.02 49.02 -24.75
C CYS A 862 -6.03 49.05 -23.58
N ALA A 863 -6.89 48.03 -23.53
CA ALA A 863 -8.05 47.99 -22.62
C ALA A 863 -7.66 48.17 -21.15
N LEU A 864 -6.54 47.58 -20.71
CA LEU A 864 -5.99 47.75 -19.35
C LEU A 864 -5.65 49.22 -19.04
N ILE A 865 -4.99 49.94 -19.96
CA ILE A 865 -4.62 51.35 -19.77
C ILE A 865 -5.85 52.24 -19.77
N THR A 866 -6.82 51.97 -20.65
CA THR A 866 -8.09 52.67 -20.72
C THR A 866 -8.89 52.52 -19.41
N GLN A 867 -8.98 51.31 -18.86
CA GLN A 867 -9.63 51.07 -17.56
C GLN A 867 -8.88 51.73 -16.39
N MET A 868 -7.54 51.67 -16.38
CA MET A 868 -6.74 52.37 -15.36
C MET A 868 -6.95 53.89 -15.41
N LYS A 869 -6.99 54.50 -16.60
CA LYS A 869 -7.27 55.94 -16.76
C LYS A 869 -8.63 56.31 -16.15
N ILE A 870 -9.69 55.57 -16.47
CA ILE A 870 -11.04 55.80 -15.92
C ILE A 870 -11.04 55.74 -14.39
N ILE A 871 -10.31 54.78 -13.81
CA ILE A 871 -10.20 54.65 -12.35
C ILE A 871 -9.45 55.85 -11.76
N VAL A 872 -8.31 56.24 -12.34
CA VAL A 872 -7.51 57.37 -11.87
C VAL A 872 -8.31 58.68 -11.93
N ASP A 873 -9.00 58.95 -13.04
CA ASP A 873 -9.84 60.14 -13.20
C ASP A 873 -10.98 60.20 -12.16
N LYS A 874 -11.52 59.05 -11.77
CA LYS A 874 -12.55 58.96 -10.70
C LYS A 874 -11.99 59.14 -9.30
N PHE A 875 -10.74 58.71 -9.06
CA PHE A 875 -10.04 58.98 -7.80
C PHE A 875 -9.67 60.47 -7.67
N ASP A 876 -9.38 61.16 -8.78
CA ASP A 876 -9.00 62.57 -8.78
C ASP A 876 -10.23 63.52 -8.75
N ASN A 877 -11.42 63.10 -9.23
CA ASN A 877 -12.62 63.95 -9.33
C ASN A 877 -13.71 63.73 -8.25
N SER A 878 -13.56 62.79 -7.33
CA SER A 878 -14.63 62.44 -6.36
C SER A 878 -14.73 63.42 -5.18
N THR A 879 -15.53 64.49 -5.30
CA THR A 879 -16.04 65.27 -4.16
C THR A 879 -17.58 65.14 -4.04
N LYS A 880 -18.02 64.53 -2.92
CA LYS A 880 -19.41 64.35 -2.42
C LYS A 880 -20.25 63.18 -2.97
N SER A 881 -20.94 62.54 -2.03
CA SER A 881 -21.96 61.51 -2.17
C SER A 881 -23.25 62.04 -2.83
N VAL A 882 -24.07 61.14 -3.38
CA VAL A 882 -25.55 61.04 -3.26
C VAL A 882 -26.13 60.13 -4.36
N GLY A 883 -27.09 59.27 -3.95
CA GLY A 883 -28.41 59.15 -4.59
C GLY A 883 -28.55 58.25 -5.82
N ALA A 884 -29.27 57.14 -5.65
CA ALA A 884 -29.80 56.32 -6.72
C ALA A 884 -30.95 57.04 -7.44
N THR A 885 -30.86 57.22 -8.76
CA THR A 885 -31.98 57.11 -9.73
C THR A 885 -31.50 57.30 -11.17
N SER A 886 -31.73 56.31 -12.03
CA SER A 886 -32.52 56.41 -13.28
C SER A 886 -32.17 55.31 -14.30
N ALA A 887 -33.26 54.65 -14.73
CA ALA A 887 -33.54 53.99 -16.00
C ALA A 887 -32.51 53.03 -16.64
N ALA A 888 -32.83 51.74 -16.62
CA ALA A 888 -32.24 50.71 -17.48
C ALA A 888 -32.98 50.61 -18.83
N PRO A 889 -32.28 50.26 -19.93
CA PRO A 889 -32.90 49.89 -21.21
C PRO A 889 -33.62 48.53 -21.11
N ALA A 890 -34.46 48.23 -22.11
CA ALA A 890 -35.44 47.14 -22.11
C ALA A 890 -34.88 45.77 -21.67
N PRO A 891 -35.64 45.01 -20.86
CA PRO A 891 -35.14 43.78 -20.23
C PRO A 891 -35.01 42.64 -21.24
N SER A 892 -33.91 41.90 -21.15
CA SER A 892 -33.77 40.58 -21.77
C SER A 892 -34.71 39.57 -21.10
N LEU A 893 -35.06 38.50 -21.82
CA LEU A 893 -36.00 37.44 -21.39
C LEU A 893 -35.74 36.89 -19.97
N LEU A 894 -34.50 36.99 -19.50
CA LEU A 894 -34.02 36.62 -18.15
C LEU A 894 -34.53 37.54 -17.03
N GLN A 895 -34.71 38.84 -17.27
CA GLN A 895 -35.20 39.79 -16.26
C GLN A 895 -36.70 39.64 -15.99
N SER A 896 -37.47 39.11 -16.94
CA SER A 896 -38.89 38.83 -16.78
C SER A 896 -39.16 37.60 -15.90
N LEU A 897 -38.21 36.65 -15.86
CA LEU A 897 -38.29 35.45 -15.01
C LEU A 897 -37.79 35.67 -13.57
N ALA A 898 -36.99 36.71 -13.33
CA ALA A 898 -36.38 37.00 -12.02
C ALA A 898 -37.24 37.89 -11.10
N LYS A 899 -38.25 38.59 -11.63
CA LYS A 899 -39.25 39.29 -10.82
C LYS A 899 -40.33 38.32 -10.36
N ALA A 900 -40.01 37.52 -9.34
CA ALA A 900 -40.98 36.70 -8.63
C ALA A 900 -40.80 36.94 -7.13
N SER A 901 -41.23 38.12 -6.68
CA SER A 901 -41.52 38.41 -5.28
C SER A 901 -42.36 39.68 -5.25
N GLU A 902 -43.65 39.48 -5.03
CA GLU A 902 -44.70 40.47 -4.75
C GLU A 902 -45.47 41.04 -5.97
N ALA A 903 -46.74 40.60 -6.04
CA ALA A 903 -47.83 40.96 -6.96
C ALA A 903 -47.80 40.34 -8.38
N ASP A 904 -48.21 39.07 -8.50
CA ASP A 904 -48.49 38.42 -9.80
C ASP A 904 -49.68 39.10 -10.50
N THR A 905 -49.43 39.68 -11.68
CA THR A 905 -50.50 40.03 -12.62
C THR A 905 -50.89 38.80 -13.45
N PRO A 906 -52.16 38.65 -13.89
CA PRO A 906 -52.61 37.49 -14.66
C PRO A 906 -51.83 37.25 -15.97
N GLU A 907 -51.25 38.29 -16.56
CA GLU A 907 -50.51 38.24 -17.82
C GLU A 907 -49.10 37.65 -17.65
N GLU A 908 -48.42 37.92 -16.53
CA GLU A 908 -47.09 37.37 -16.21
C GLU A 908 -47.15 35.86 -15.89
N CYS A 909 -48.26 35.40 -15.28
CA CYS A 909 -48.51 33.97 -15.09
C CYS A 909 -48.68 33.22 -16.42
N VAL A 910 -49.34 33.83 -17.41
CA VAL A 910 -49.54 33.21 -18.74
C VAL A 910 -48.23 33.13 -19.53
N GLU A 911 -47.38 34.17 -19.47
CA GLU A 911 -46.09 34.16 -20.17
C GLU A 911 -45.10 33.16 -19.53
N ARG A 912 -45.10 33.03 -18.20
CA ARG A 912 -44.34 32.00 -17.46
C ARG A 912 -44.78 30.59 -17.84
N GLU A 913 -46.09 30.35 -17.92
CA GLU A 913 -46.68 29.08 -18.36
C GLU A 913 -46.30 28.75 -19.81
N ARG A 914 -46.21 29.76 -20.68
CA ARG A 914 -45.82 29.61 -22.10
C ARG A 914 -44.34 29.24 -22.24
N GLN A 915 -43.45 29.94 -21.56
CA GLN A 915 -42.00 29.64 -21.54
C GLN A 915 -41.74 28.27 -20.91
N TRP A 916 -42.50 27.91 -19.88
CA TRP A 916 -42.43 26.60 -19.27
C TRP A 916 -42.79 25.47 -20.24
N LYS A 917 -43.86 25.65 -21.03
CA LYS A 917 -44.23 24.69 -22.08
C LYS A 917 -43.17 24.54 -23.17
N ALA A 918 -42.47 25.61 -23.53
CA ALA A 918 -41.37 25.55 -24.49
C ALA A 918 -40.18 24.73 -23.95
N VAL A 919 -39.78 25.00 -22.71
CA VAL A 919 -38.74 24.24 -21.99
C VAL A 919 -39.09 22.75 -21.86
N GLN A 920 -40.33 22.44 -21.51
CA GLN A 920 -40.81 21.06 -21.45
C GLN A 920 -40.77 20.37 -22.82
N THR A 921 -41.01 21.10 -23.90
CA THR A 921 -40.97 20.56 -25.26
C THR A 921 -39.54 20.21 -25.69
N GLU A 922 -38.55 21.05 -25.39
CA GLU A 922 -37.13 20.77 -25.66
C GLU A 922 -36.62 19.59 -24.82
N ARG A 923 -36.90 19.56 -23.51
CA ARG A 923 -36.48 18.45 -22.64
C ARG A 923 -37.02 17.09 -23.12
N ARG A 924 -38.27 17.05 -23.58
CA ARG A 924 -38.91 15.82 -24.11
C ARG A 924 -38.23 15.27 -25.36
N LYS A 925 -37.36 16.03 -26.04
CA LYS A 925 -36.58 15.53 -27.18
C LYS A 925 -35.44 14.59 -26.77
N PHE A 926 -34.92 14.75 -25.55
CA PHE A 926 -33.73 14.02 -25.05
C PHE A 926 -34.08 13.08 -23.90
N VAL A 927 -35.07 13.43 -23.07
CA VAL A 927 -35.43 12.67 -21.87
C VAL A 927 -36.85 12.15 -21.96
N SER A 928 -37.00 10.86 -21.71
CA SER A 928 -38.30 10.20 -21.58
C SER A 928 -38.32 9.28 -20.36
N PHE A 929 -39.52 9.00 -19.87
CA PHE A 929 -39.73 8.11 -18.73
C PHE A 929 -40.90 7.18 -19.03
N SER A 930 -40.85 5.98 -18.47
CA SER A 930 -42.00 5.09 -18.46
C SER A 930 -42.11 4.37 -17.11
N VAL A 931 -43.32 3.90 -16.83
CA VAL A 931 -43.64 3.14 -15.62
C VAL A 931 -44.06 1.75 -16.08
N PRO A 932 -43.21 0.73 -15.94
CA PRO A 932 -43.65 -0.64 -16.17
C PRO A 932 -44.68 -1.04 -15.11
N ASN A 933 -45.73 -1.75 -15.52
CA ASN A 933 -46.78 -2.26 -14.62
C ASN A 933 -46.21 -3.19 -13.52
N LYS A 934 -45.09 -3.85 -13.80
CA LYS A 934 -44.33 -4.71 -12.89
C LYS A 934 -42.87 -4.75 -13.34
N ILE A 935 -41.93 -4.87 -12.40
CA ILE A 935 -40.53 -5.20 -12.71
C ILE A 935 -40.42 -6.72 -12.92
N SER A 936 -40.81 -7.17 -14.10
CA SER A 936 -40.53 -8.51 -14.62
C SER A 936 -39.80 -8.40 -15.94
N LYS A 937 -39.02 -9.43 -16.30
CA LYS A 937 -38.24 -9.47 -17.53
C LYS A 937 -39.06 -9.09 -18.76
N ASP A 938 -40.25 -9.67 -18.95
CA ASP A 938 -41.11 -9.39 -20.11
C ASP A 938 -41.58 -7.93 -20.14
N CYS A 939 -41.91 -7.36 -18.98
CA CYS A 939 -42.29 -5.96 -18.86
C CYS A 939 -41.10 -5.03 -19.15
N LEU A 940 -39.88 -5.39 -18.71
CA LEU A 940 -38.66 -4.64 -19.01
C LEU A 940 -38.30 -4.70 -20.49
N VAL A 941 -38.45 -5.85 -21.15
CA VAL A 941 -38.27 -5.96 -22.62
C VAL A 941 -39.28 -5.08 -23.37
N ASN A 942 -40.54 -5.04 -22.92
CA ASN A 942 -41.55 -4.19 -23.55
C ASN A 942 -41.27 -2.70 -23.31
N ALA A 943 -40.84 -2.32 -22.11
CA ALA A 943 -40.44 -0.95 -21.80
C ALA A 943 -39.21 -0.53 -22.62
N PHE A 944 -38.24 -1.44 -22.79
CA PHE A 944 -37.09 -1.23 -23.65
C PHE A 944 -37.47 -1.07 -25.11
N ARG A 945 -38.40 -1.88 -25.66
CA ARG A 945 -38.91 -1.68 -27.03
C ARG A 945 -39.68 -0.37 -27.19
N GLY A 946 -40.30 0.11 -26.11
CA GLY A 946 -41.08 1.35 -26.08
C GLY A 946 -40.26 2.63 -25.85
N CYS A 947 -38.94 2.55 -25.62
CA CYS A 947 -38.13 3.72 -25.22
C CYS A 947 -37.69 4.64 -26.37
N GLY A 948 -38.35 4.54 -27.54
CA GLY A 948 -38.21 5.47 -28.66
C GLY A 948 -36.76 5.59 -29.15
N LYS A 949 -36.19 6.80 -29.06
CA LYS A 949 -34.84 7.12 -29.55
C LYS A 949 -33.76 6.21 -28.97
N VAL A 950 -33.89 5.80 -27.71
CA VAL A 950 -32.92 4.92 -27.04
C VAL A 950 -32.97 3.50 -27.63
N PHE A 951 -34.16 2.99 -27.95
CA PHE A 951 -34.30 1.68 -28.60
C PHE A 951 -33.80 1.68 -30.04
N THR A 952 -34.10 2.75 -30.79
CA THR A 952 -33.73 2.89 -32.20
C THR A 952 -32.28 3.32 -32.42
N HIS A 953 -31.53 3.62 -31.35
CA HIS A 953 -30.12 3.98 -31.44
C HIS A 953 -29.33 2.86 -32.14
N LYS A 954 -28.50 3.26 -33.11
CA LYS A 954 -27.58 2.38 -33.83
C LYS A 954 -26.17 2.92 -33.63
N GLY A 955 -25.41 2.24 -32.78
CA GLY A 955 -24.07 2.65 -32.43
C GLY A 955 -23.01 2.19 -33.43
N THR A 956 -21.76 2.52 -33.12
CA THR A 956 -20.57 1.95 -33.76
C THR A 956 -19.63 1.50 -32.65
N LEU A 957 -19.20 0.23 -32.70
CA LEU A 957 -18.33 -0.35 -31.69
C LEU A 957 -17.08 0.52 -31.46
N ASN A 958 -16.76 0.80 -30.20
CA ASN A 958 -15.67 1.65 -29.70
C ASN A 958 -15.86 3.18 -29.83
N SER A 959 -16.95 3.67 -30.44
CA SER A 959 -17.16 5.12 -30.60
C SER A 959 -18.57 5.62 -30.29
N SER A 960 -19.58 4.75 -30.36
CA SER A 960 -20.97 5.10 -30.08
C SER A 960 -21.70 3.85 -29.57
N HIS A 961 -22.12 3.88 -28.31
CA HIS A 961 -22.75 2.75 -27.63
C HIS A 961 -24.06 3.13 -26.95
N ARG A 962 -24.85 2.11 -26.65
CA ARG A 962 -25.99 2.23 -25.74
C ARG A 962 -25.64 1.62 -24.40
N LEU A 963 -25.91 2.38 -23.34
CA LEU A 963 -25.65 1.99 -21.97
C LEU A 963 -26.96 1.61 -21.27
N ILE A 964 -27.01 0.40 -20.74
CA ILE A 964 -28.13 -0.14 -19.96
C ILE A 964 -27.68 -0.22 -18.50
N VAL A 965 -28.35 0.48 -17.59
CA VAL A 965 -27.90 0.62 -16.20
C VAL A 965 -28.99 0.25 -15.20
N ALA A 966 -28.59 -0.35 -14.08
CA ALA A 966 -29.41 -0.44 -12.88
C ALA A 966 -28.54 -0.28 -11.62
N SER A 967 -29.09 0.31 -10.55
CA SER A 967 -28.47 0.37 -9.23
C SER A 967 -29.45 -0.13 -8.17
N ALA A 968 -29.05 -1.14 -7.40
CA ALA A 968 -29.93 -1.81 -6.46
C ALA A 968 -30.38 -0.94 -5.28
N ASP A 969 -29.59 0.07 -4.91
CA ASP A 969 -29.91 1.06 -3.87
C ASP A 969 -31.05 2.03 -4.28
N LEU A 970 -31.50 1.97 -5.54
CA LEU A 970 -32.55 2.83 -6.12
C LEU A 970 -33.87 2.07 -6.42
N LEU A 971 -34.04 0.86 -5.89
CA LEU A 971 -35.23 0.04 -6.11
C LEU A 971 -36.15 -0.04 -4.89
N ALA A 972 -35.58 -0.17 -3.71
CA ALA A 972 -36.36 -0.37 -2.50
C ALA A 972 -35.76 0.40 -1.33
N GLU A 973 -36.63 0.95 -0.48
CA GLU A 973 -36.25 1.57 0.77
C GLU A 973 -37.31 1.31 1.85
N ALA A 974 -36.91 0.57 2.88
CA ALA A 974 -37.78 0.14 3.97
C ALA A 974 -37.06 0.15 5.33
N GLY A 975 -37.81 -0.01 6.41
CA GLY A 975 -37.29 -0.05 7.79
C GLY A 975 -37.40 1.29 8.52
N THR A 976 -36.97 1.29 9.79
CA THR A 976 -37.07 2.46 10.70
C THR A 976 -36.01 3.52 10.44
N ASP A 977 -34.85 3.13 9.89
CA ASP A 977 -33.67 3.99 9.74
C ASP A 977 -33.05 3.87 8.33
N PRO A 978 -33.78 4.26 7.26
CA PRO A 978 -33.34 4.08 5.87
C PRO A 978 -32.05 4.86 5.54
N TRP A 979 -31.77 5.96 6.25
CA TRP A 979 -30.49 6.69 6.14
C TRP A 979 -29.29 5.89 6.70
N LEU A 980 -29.51 4.86 7.54
CA LEU A 980 -28.44 4.03 8.11
C LEU A 980 -28.23 2.70 7.38
N LYS A 981 -29.28 2.10 6.83
CA LYS A 981 -29.22 0.76 6.22
C LYS A 981 -29.85 0.77 4.83
N GLY A 982 -29.13 0.22 3.85
CA GLY A 982 -29.69 -0.10 2.54
C GLY A 982 -30.72 -1.23 2.67
N THR A 983 -31.77 -1.18 1.85
CA THR A 983 -32.80 -2.21 1.79
C THR A 983 -32.55 -3.07 0.56
N PRO A 984 -32.24 -4.37 0.70
CA PRO A 984 -32.06 -5.22 -0.46
C PRO A 984 -33.40 -5.35 -1.20
N PRO A 985 -33.46 -5.07 -2.52
CA PRO A 985 -34.65 -5.34 -3.33
C PRO A 985 -34.96 -6.85 -3.34
N SER A 986 -36.24 -7.19 -3.51
CA SER A 986 -36.72 -8.58 -3.43
C SER A 986 -36.54 -9.33 -4.77
N GLU A 987 -37.59 -9.94 -5.33
CA GLU A 987 -37.51 -10.67 -6.61
C GLU A 987 -37.23 -9.77 -7.82
N GLU A 988 -37.44 -8.45 -7.71
CA GLU A 988 -37.26 -7.48 -8.80
C GLU A 988 -35.83 -7.42 -9.33
N TRP A 989 -34.82 -7.56 -8.45
CA TRP A 989 -33.42 -7.56 -8.88
C TRP A 989 -33.07 -8.78 -9.72
N LYS A 990 -33.64 -9.95 -9.40
CA LYS A 990 -33.46 -11.16 -10.20
C LYS A 990 -34.04 -11.01 -11.60
N GLU A 991 -35.20 -10.35 -11.72
CA GLU A 991 -35.83 -10.04 -13.00
C GLU A 991 -34.99 -9.05 -13.83
N ILE A 992 -34.37 -8.05 -13.18
CA ILE A 992 -33.40 -7.14 -13.83
C ILE A 992 -32.16 -7.90 -14.31
N CYS A 993 -31.58 -8.78 -13.49
CA CYS A 993 -30.47 -9.63 -13.91
C CYS A 993 -30.87 -10.55 -15.08
N ALA A 994 -32.09 -11.10 -15.07
CA ALA A 994 -32.60 -11.94 -16.15
C ALA A 994 -32.83 -11.15 -17.45
N PHE A 995 -33.26 -9.89 -17.37
CA PHE A 995 -33.32 -8.97 -18.50
C PHE A 995 -31.91 -8.63 -19.03
N ALA A 996 -30.99 -8.25 -18.16
CA ALA A 996 -29.60 -7.91 -18.49
C ALA A 996 -28.84 -9.09 -19.14
N LYS A 997 -29.12 -10.31 -18.68
CA LYS A 997 -28.55 -11.53 -19.23
C LYS A 997 -28.96 -11.73 -20.69
N ASP A 998 -30.23 -11.50 -21.01
CA ASP A 998 -30.80 -11.84 -22.32
C ASP A 998 -30.76 -10.69 -23.33
N ILE A 999 -30.59 -9.45 -22.86
CA ILE A 999 -30.43 -8.32 -23.77
C ILE A 999 -29.01 -8.34 -24.38
N SER A 1000 -28.93 -8.32 -25.72
CA SER A 1000 -27.65 -8.30 -26.44
C SER A 1000 -27.79 -7.56 -27.77
N GLY A 1001 -27.21 -6.37 -27.84
CA GLY A 1001 -26.91 -5.66 -29.07
C GLY A 1001 -25.39 -5.62 -29.31
N PRO A 1002 -24.94 -5.50 -30.57
CA PRO A 1002 -23.52 -5.41 -30.89
C PRO A 1002 -22.82 -4.16 -30.33
N GLU A 1003 -23.60 -3.20 -29.80
CA GLU A 1003 -23.13 -1.95 -29.19
C GLU A 1003 -23.74 -1.70 -27.79
N ASP A 1004 -24.34 -2.71 -27.16
CA ASP A 1004 -24.99 -2.60 -25.85
C ASP A 1004 -24.04 -2.96 -24.70
N PHE A 1005 -23.73 -1.98 -23.85
CA PHE A 1005 -23.12 -2.20 -22.56
C PHE A 1005 -24.18 -2.33 -21.47
N VAL A 1006 -24.04 -3.30 -20.58
CA VAL A 1006 -24.91 -3.42 -19.40
C VAL A 1006 -24.09 -3.28 -18.13
N VAL A 1007 -24.52 -2.43 -17.20
CA VAL A 1007 -23.84 -2.21 -15.92
C VAL A 1007 -24.84 -2.26 -14.76
N LEU A 1008 -24.71 -3.24 -13.88
CA LEU A 1008 -25.59 -3.43 -12.73
C LEU A 1008 -24.84 -3.24 -11.41
N PHE A 1009 -25.18 -2.21 -10.63
CA PHE A 1009 -24.52 -1.90 -9.37
C PHE A 1009 -25.22 -2.52 -8.15
N ASP A 1010 -24.43 -3.09 -7.23
CA ASP A 1010 -24.92 -3.79 -6.03
C ASP A 1010 -25.45 -2.87 -4.91
N GLY A 1011 -25.35 -1.55 -5.05
CA GLY A 1011 -25.83 -0.59 -4.06
C GLY A 1011 -25.11 -0.68 -2.71
N ARG A 1012 -23.90 -1.27 -2.66
CA ARG A 1012 -23.13 -1.59 -1.44
C ARG A 1012 -23.81 -2.66 -0.56
N MET A 1013 -24.62 -3.53 -1.16
CA MET A 1013 -25.31 -4.64 -0.50
C MET A 1013 -24.70 -5.97 -0.95
N ARG A 1014 -24.09 -6.69 -0.01
CA ARG A 1014 -23.34 -7.93 -0.30
C ARG A 1014 -24.28 -9.05 -0.78
N GLU A 1015 -25.51 -9.06 -0.28
CA GLU A 1015 -26.55 -10.01 -0.65
C GLU A 1015 -26.93 -9.86 -2.12
N ILE A 1016 -27.01 -8.62 -2.62
CA ILE A 1016 -27.31 -8.30 -4.02
C ILE A 1016 -26.12 -8.65 -4.92
N ARG A 1017 -24.90 -8.39 -4.47
CA ARG A 1017 -23.69 -8.78 -5.21
C ARG A 1017 -23.67 -10.26 -5.56
N ARG A 1018 -23.99 -11.13 -4.59
CA ARG A 1018 -24.07 -12.58 -4.82
C ARG A 1018 -25.08 -12.95 -5.90
N VAL A 1019 -26.23 -12.26 -5.95
CA VAL A 1019 -27.24 -12.49 -6.99
C VAL A 1019 -26.71 -12.10 -8.38
N SER A 1020 -26.03 -10.96 -8.48
CA SER A 1020 -25.40 -10.51 -9.72
C SER A 1020 -24.23 -11.42 -10.16
N GLU A 1021 -23.44 -11.92 -9.22
CA GLU A 1021 -22.37 -12.92 -9.45
C GLU A 1021 -22.96 -14.20 -10.07
N ASP A 1022 -23.98 -14.76 -9.43
CA ASP A 1022 -24.61 -16.01 -9.86
C ASP A 1022 -25.29 -15.89 -11.24
N LEU A 1023 -26.03 -14.79 -11.47
CA LEU A 1023 -26.90 -14.65 -12.64
C LEU A 1023 -26.25 -13.97 -13.86
N LEU A 1024 -25.30 -13.04 -13.65
CA LEU A 1024 -24.71 -12.23 -14.73
C LEU A 1024 -23.20 -12.48 -14.90
N LEU A 1025 -22.38 -12.41 -13.85
CA LEU A 1025 -20.91 -12.48 -13.98
C LEU A 1025 -20.38 -13.85 -14.43
N ASN A 1026 -21.16 -14.92 -14.28
CA ASN A 1026 -20.87 -16.24 -14.83
C ASN A 1026 -21.07 -16.36 -16.36
N GLN A 1027 -21.50 -15.30 -17.03
CA GLN A 1027 -21.71 -15.30 -18.49
C GLN A 1027 -20.41 -15.03 -19.26
N GLN A 1028 -20.42 -15.27 -20.57
CA GLN A 1028 -19.32 -14.83 -21.43
C GLN A 1028 -19.38 -13.31 -21.62
N HIS A 1029 -18.20 -12.70 -21.74
CA HIS A 1029 -18.06 -11.25 -21.94
C HIS A 1029 -18.63 -10.41 -20.78
N THR A 1030 -18.44 -10.87 -19.54
CA THR A 1030 -18.78 -10.12 -18.33
C THR A 1030 -17.58 -9.95 -17.42
N GLU A 1031 -17.52 -8.84 -16.68
CA GLU A 1031 -16.50 -8.55 -15.65
C GLU A 1031 -17.06 -7.72 -14.52
N GLU A 1032 -16.32 -7.67 -13.43
CA GLU A 1032 -16.59 -6.76 -12.33
C GLU A 1032 -15.93 -5.39 -12.54
N CYS A 1033 -16.67 -4.34 -12.20
CA CYS A 1033 -16.12 -3.01 -11.93
C CYS A 1033 -16.34 -2.64 -10.45
N THR A 1034 -15.47 -1.80 -9.90
CA THR A 1034 -15.49 -1.43 -8.49
C THR A 1034 -15.39 0.07 -8.32
N ILE A 1035 -16.31 0.64 -7.52
CA ILE A 1035 -16.26 2.04 -7.08
C ILE A 1035 -15.73 2.07 -5.65
N VAL A 1036 -14.68 2.87 -5.43
CA VAL A 1036 -14.11 3.15 -4.10
C VAL A 1036 -14.38 4.61 -3.75
N TYR A 1037 -15.33 4.81 -2.82
CA TYR A 1037 -15.75 6.13 -2.41
C TYR A 1037 -14.71 6.85 -1.51
N SER A 1038 -14.49 8.14 -1.73
CA SER A 1038 -13.66 9.03 -0.91
C SER A 1038 -14.46 9.68 0.24
N GLY A 1039 -13.77 10.25 1.23
CA GLY A 1039 -14.39 10.92 2.38
C GLY A 1039 -14.68 10.02 3.60
N GLY A 1040 -15.17 10.61 4.70
CA GLY A 1040 -15.71 9.88 5.86
C GLY A 1040 -16.93 9.03 5.47
N CYS A 1041 -17.60 8.35 6.41
CA CYS A 1041 -18.92 7.77 6.11
C CYS A 1041 -19.79 8.82 5.38
N PRO A 1042 -20.70 8.42 4.46
CA PRO A 1042 -21.61 9.38 3.83
C PRO A 1042 -22.22 10.24 4.95
N PRO A 1043 -22.30 11.57 4.80
CA PRO A 1043 -22.91 12.46 5.80
C PRO A 1043 -24.40 12.10 5.93
N ARG A 1044 -24.64 11.04 6.70
CA ARG A 1044 -25.95 10.50 7.02
C ARG A 1044 -26.38 11.20 8.28
N THR A 1045 -27.53 11.86 8.18
CA THR A 1045 -28.25 12.47 9.29
C THR A 1045 -28.29 11.53 10.50
N GLY A 1046 -28.07 12.08 11.69
CA GLY A 1046 -28.10 11.33 12.95
C GLY A 1046 -26.88 10.44 13.31
N ARG A 1047 -25.76 10.46 12.56
CA ARG A 1047 -24.56 9.64 12.91
C ARG A 1047 -23.41 10.47 13.53
N THR A 1048 -23.42 10.64 14.85
CA THR A 1048 -22.29 11.25 15.59
C THR A 1048 -21.20 10.24 15.98
N ARG A 1049 -21.53 8.94 16.11
CA ARG A 1049 -20.59 7.90 16.58
C ARG A 1049 -19.96 7.11 15.43
N ARG A 1050 -18.62 7.17 15.32
CA ARG A 1050 -17.83 6.32 14.40
C ARG A 1050 -17.61 4.95 15.05
N VAL A 1051 -18.07 3.89 14.40
CA VAL A 1051 -17.84 2.49 14.83
C VAL A 1051 -16.72 1.89 13.97
N PRO A 1052 -15.70 1.24 14.56
CA PRO A 1052 -14.63 0.59 13.80
C PRO A 1052 -15.19 -0.35 12.72
N LEU A 1053 -14.63 -0.28 11.51
CA LEU A 1053 -14.98 -1.13 10.36
C LEU A 1053 -16.44 -1.05 9.85
N ALA A 1054 -17.25 -0.10 10.33
CA ALA A 1054 -18.66 0.01 9.95
C ALA A 1054 -18.92 0.80 8.64
N ALA A 1055 -17.88 1.35 8.00
CA ALA A 1055 -18.00 2.14 6.78
C ALA A 1055 -17.96 1.25 5.54
N LYS A 1056 -19.04 1.22 4.75
CA LYS A 1056 -19.09 0.52 3.46
C LYS A 1056 -18.70 1.49 2.33
N LYS A 1057 -17.41 1.52 1.97
CA LYS A 1057 -16.87 2.43 0.93
C LYS A 1057 -16.72 1.81 -0.46
N VAL A 1058 -17.04 0.52 -0.59
CA VAL A 1058 -16.85 -0.21 -1.83
C VAL A 1058 -18.20 -0.62 -2.37
N GLU A 1059 -18.46 -0.24 -3.62
CA GLU A 1059 -19.60 -0.68 -4.40
C GLU A 1059 -19.09 -1.46 -5.61
N THR A 1060 -19.77 -2.54 -5.98
CA THR A 1060 -19.36 -3.39 -7.09
C THR A 1060 -20.44 -3.38 -8.16
N GLY A 1061 -20.02 -3.21 -9.42
CA GLY A 1061 -20.86 -3.30 -10.60
C GLY A 1061 -20.54 -4.55 -11.42
N ALA A 1062 -21.55 -5.24 -11.91
CA ALA A 1062 -21.41 -6.28 -12.92
C ALA A 1062 -21.56 -5.66 -14.30
N VAL A 1063 -20.52 -5.78 -15.14
CA VAL A 1063 -20.45 -5.23 -16.49
C VAL A 1063 -20.57 -6.35 -17.50
N LYS A 1064 -21.47 -6.20 -18.47
CA LYS A 1064 -21.56 -7.04 -19.67
C LYS A 1064 -21.13 -6.23 -20.89
N PHE A 1065 -20.17 -6.76 -21.63
CA PHE A 1065 -19.64 -6.16 -22.84
C PHE A 1065 -20.46 -6.62 -24.06
N PRO A 1066 -20.62 -5.76 -25.09
CA PRO A 1066 -21.37 -6.12 -26.29
C PRO A 1066 -20.70 -7.24 -27.10
N VAL A 1067 -19.38 -7.31 -27.03
CA VAL A 1067 -18.54 -8.31 -27.71
C VAL A 1067 -17.42 -8.79 -26.76
N ALA A 1068 -16.66 -9.79 -27.20
CA ALA A 1068 -15.47 -10.24 -26.48
C ALA A 1068 -14.55 -9.05 -26.14
N ARG A 1069 -14.10 -8.97 -24.89
CA ARG A 1069 -13.29 -7.85 -24.35
C ARG A 1069 -12.08 -7.50 -25.21
N THR A 1070 -11.49 -8.48 -25.88
CA THR A 1070 -10.34 -8.28 -26.80
C THR A 1070 -10.67 -7.41 -28.02
N LYS A 1071 -11.95 -7.15 -28.30
CA LYS A 1071 -12.43 -6.28 -29.40
C LYS A 1071 -12.83 -4.88 -28.92
N ILE A 1072 -12.89 -4.67 -27.60
CA ILE A 1072 -13.18 -3.38 -27.00
C ILE A 1072 -11.88 -2.60 -26.87
N GLN A 1073 -11.86 -1.36 -27.36
CA GLN A 1073 -10.72 -0.49 -27.23
C GLN A 1073 -10.63 0.05 -25.82
N THR A 1074 -9.42 0.00 -25.25
CA THR A 1074 -9.12 0.60 -23.97
C THR A 1074 -9.07 2.13 -24.12
N THR A 1075 -9.92 2.82 -23.38
CA THR A 1075 -10.00 4.29 -23.29
C THR A 1075 -9.25 4.78 -22.04
N LYS A 1076 -8.62 5.95 -22.12
CA LYS A 1076 -7.93 6.58 -20.98
C LYS A 1076 -8.96 7.09 -19.97
N LYS A 1077 -8.71 6.90 -18.67
CA LYS A 1077 -9.56 7.49 -17.62
C LYS A 1077 -9.13 8.92 -17.35
N GLY A 1078 -10.07 9.85 -17.44
CA GLY A 1078 -9.85 11.27 -17.12
C GLY A 1078 -10.12 11.63 -15.66
N SER A 1079 -10.85 10.78 -14.92
CA SER A 1079 -11.31 11.02 -13.54
C SER A 1079 -11.37 9.74 -12.72
N PHE A 1080 -11.40 9.88 -11.38
CA PHE A 1080 -11.51 8.78 -10.42
C PHE A 1080 -10.37 7.73 -10.49
N THR A 1081 -9.13 8.22 -10.48
CA THR A 1081 -7.88 7.46 -10.68
C THR A 1081 -6.94 7.47 -9.47
N VAL A 1082 -7.46 7.69 -8.26
CA VAL A 1082 -6.67 7.91 -7.03
C VAL A 1082 -5.77 6.72 -6.68
N CYS A 1083 -6.15 5.49 -7.05
CA CYS A 1083 -5.41 4.26 -6.82
C CYS A 1083 -4.48 3.89 -7.99
N GLY A 1084 -4.27 4.80 -8.95
CA GLY A 1084 -3.37 4.61 -10.08
C GLY A 1084 -4.02 3.98 -11.31
N GLU A 1085 -5.35 4.02 -11.41
CA GLU A 1085 -6.08 3.61 -12.62
C GLU A 1085 -5.74 4.57 -13.77
N ALA A 1086 -5.26 4.05 -14.90
CA ALA A 1086 -4.86 4.90 -16.03
C ALA A 1086 -5.85 4.84 -17.20
N SER A 1087 -6.64 3.76 -17.28
CA SER A 1087 -7.49 3.46 -18.43
C SER A 1087 -8.61 2.48 -18.05
N THR A 1088 -9.54 2.22 -18.97
CA THR A 1088 -10.59 1.20 -18.82
C THR A 1088 -10.06 -0.25 -18.82
N TYR A 1089 -8.73 -0.44 -18.98
CA TYR A 1089 -8.06 -1.70 -18.61
C TYR A 1089 -8.25 -2.02 -17.12
N GLN A 1090 -8.30 -0.99 -16.27
CA GLN A 1090 -8.59 -1.13 -14.85
C GLN A 1090 -10.09 -0.94 -14.59
N GLY A 1091 -10.75 -1.97 -14.07
CA GLY A 1091 -12.16 -1.94 -13.69
C GLY A 1091 -12.49 -1.14 -12.43
N THR A 1092 -11.54 -0.40 -11.86
CA THR A 1092 -11.70 0.33 -10.59
C THR A 1092 -11.88 1.83 -10.84
N TYR A 1093 -12.75 2.47 -10.06
CA TYR A 1093 -12.98 3.91 -10.00
C TYR A 1093 -12.77 4.36 -8.56
N SER A 1094 -11.65 5.00 -8.27
CA SER A 1094 -11.27 5.38 -6.91
C SER A 1094 -11.27 6.88 -6.69
N GLY A 1095 -11.65 7.29 -5.48
CA GLY A 1095 -11.77 8.71 -5.16
C GLY A 1095 -13.15 9.30 -5.46
N VAL A 1096 -14.15 8.47 -5.76
CA VAL A 1096 -15.51 8.93 -6.05
C VAL A 1096 -16.15 9.52 -4.79
N GLU A 1097 -16.56 10.78 -4.81
CA GLU A 1097 -17.22 11.39 -3.65
C GLU A 1097 -18.65 10.86 -3.50
N TYR A 1098 -19.15 10.78 -2.26
CA TYR A 1098 -20.57 10.50 -2.05
C TYR A 1098 -21.40 11.68 -2.50
N ARG A 1099 -22.46 11.43 -3.28
CA ARG A 1099 -23.49 12.43 -3.54
C ARG A 1099 -24.08 12.91 -2.21
N ALA A 1100 -24.03 14.21 -1.95
CA ALA A 1100 -24.53 14.74 -0.69
C ALA A 1100 -26.05 14.72 -0.66
N VAL A 1101 -26.66 14.34 0.47
CA VAL A 1101 -28.13 14.30 0.60
C VAL A 1101 -28.73 15.71 0.42
N SER A 1102 -27.98 16.75 0.74
CA SER A 1102 -28.36 18.16 0.50
C SER A 1102 -28.40 18.56 -0.98
N GLU A 1103 -27.75 17.81 -1.86
CA GLU A 1103 -27.77 18.03 -3.32
C GLU A 1103 -28.88 17.22 -4.00
N MET A 1104 -29.57 16.35 -3.26
CA MET A 1104 -30.64 15.53 -3.79
C MET A 1104 -31.95 16.34 -3.80
N PRO A 1105 -32.73 16.27 -4.90
CA PRO A 1105 -34.08 16.79 -4.92
C PRO A 1105 -34.94 16.19 -3.79
N LEU A 1106 -35.57 17.06 -3.01
CA LEU A 1106 -36.40 16.67 -1.89
C LEU A 1106 -37.86 16.49 -2.33
N VAL A 1107 -38.55 15.54 -1.71
CA VAL A 1107 -39.96 15.24 -1.92
C VAL A 1107 -40.67 15.15 -0.57
N SER A 1108 -41.95 15.53 -0.54
CA SER A 1108 -42.76 15.34 0.66
C SER A 1108 -42.93 13.86 0.98
N ALA A 1109 -43.09 13.53 2.27
CA ALA A 1109 -43.30 12.15 2.71
C ALA A 1109 -44.47 11.46 1.97
N ASP A 1110 -45.58 12.16 1.76
CA ASP A 1110 -46.74 11.63 1.02
C ASP A 1110 -46.41 11.34 -0.45
N THR A 1111 -45.57 12.18 -1.06
CA THR A 1111 -45.11 12.00 -2.43
C THR A 1111 -44.19 10.79 -2.53
N LYS A 1112 -43.24 10.65 -1.61
CA LYS A 1112 -42.37 9.48 -1.51
C LYS A 1112 -43.16 8.19 -1.32
N LYS A 1113 -44.21 8.22 -0.47
CA LYS A 1113 -45.12 7.10 -0.27
C LYS A 1113 -45.79 6.69 -1.59
N LYS A 1114 -46.25 7.63 -2.41
CA LYS A 1114 -46.84 7.33 -3.74
C LYS A 1114 -45.85 6.74 -4.75
N ILE A 1115 -44.56 7.11 -4.67
CA ILE A 1115 -43.54 6.67 -5.62
C ILE A 1115 -42.99 5.27 -5.26
N ILE A 1116 -42.79 4.98 -3.97
CA ILE A 1116 -42.13 3.76 -3.50
C ILE A 1116 -43.13 2.68 -3.00
N ALA A 1117 -44.37 3.06 -2.65
CA ALA A 1117 -45.34 2.13 -2.04
C ALA A 1117 -46.24 1.39 -3.04
N PRO A 1118 -45.66 0.46 -3.81
CA PRO A 1118 -46.24 -0.87 -3.85
C PRO A 1118 -45.61 -1.82 -2.82
N ALA A 1119 -44.47 -1.46 -2.21
CA ALA A 1119 -43.65 -2.39 -1.42
C ALA A 1119 -43.63 -2.19 0.12
N THR A 1120 -44.22 -1.12 0.66
CA THR A 1120 -44.16 -0.80 2.10
C THR A 1120 -45.54 -0.60 2.71
N THR A 1121 -46.03 -1.59 3.45
CA THR A 1121 -47.29 -1.56 4.22
C THR A 1121 -47.20 -0.78 5.54
N GLY A 1122 -46.19 0.10 5.71
CA GLY A 1122 -45.94 0.84 6.95
C GLY A 1122 -45.81 2.36 6.72
N ASP A 1123 -46.02 3.13 7.79
CA ASP A 1123 -45.75 4.57 7.77
C ASP A 1123 -44.26 4.86 7.52
N LEU A 1124 -43.98 5.92 6.76
CA LEU A 1124 -42.60 6.34 6.50
C LEU A 1124 -41.94 6.78 7.82
N PRO A 1125 -40.69 6.36 8.07
CA PRO A 1125 -40.00 6.74 9.30
C PRO A 1125 -39.76 8.24 9.37
N THR A 1126 -39.96 8.80 10.57
CA THR A 1126 -39.67 10.20 10.88
C THR A 1126 -38.18 10.49 10.70
N PRO A 1127 -37.76 11.50 9.90
CA PRO A 1127 -36.35 11.84 9.72
C PRO A 1127 -35.67 12.28 11.03
N PRO A 1128 -34.34 12.21 11.14
CA PRO A 1128 -33.61 12.74 12.30
C PRO A 1128 -33.91 14.23 12.58
N GLU A 1129 -33.91 14.63 13.86
CA GLU A 1129 -34.21 16.01 14.30
C GLU A 1129 -33.33 17.05 13.59
N ASP A 1130 -32.04 16.76 13.45
CA ASP A 1130 -31.07 17.62 12.76
C ASP A 1130 -31.35 17.81 11.25
N TRP A 1131 -32.11 16.89 10.65
CA TRP A 1131 -32.59 17.03 9.28
C TRP A 1131 -33.85 17.88 9.23
N GLN A 1132 -34.79 17.63 10.15
CA GLN A 1132 -36.04 18.38 10.22
C GLN A 1132 -35.80 19.87 10.45
N ASP A 1133 -34.82 20.22 11.27
CA ASP A 1133 -34.43 21.62 11.51
C ASP A 1133 -33.96 22.34 10.24
N ARG A 1134 -33.34 21.61 9.30
CA ARG A 1134 -32.76 22.17 8.07
C ARG A 1134 -33.69 22.12 6.87
N HIS A 1135 -34.53 21.09 6.78
CA HIS A 1135 -35.29 20.75 5.58
C HIS A 1135 -36.79 20.48 5.83
N GLY A 1136 -37.26 20.63 7.07
CA GLY A 1136 -38.65 20.36 7.45
C GLY A 1136 -39.01 18.88 7.32
N SER A 1137 -40.22 18.59 6.84
CA SER A 1137 -40.71 17.22 6.64
C SER A 1137 -40.32 16.61 5.28
N ASP A 1138 -39.62 17.36 4.43
CA ASP A 1138 -39.21 16.91 3.11
C ASP A 1138 -37.96 16.01 3.19
N VAL A 1139 -37.93 14.98 2.36
CA VAL A 1139 -36.92 13.91 2.38
C VAL A 1139 -36.43 13.59 0.97
N PRO A 1140 -35.19 13.09 0.79
CA PRO A 1140 -34.74 12.60 -0.51
C PRO A 1140 -35.58 11.41 -0.97
N LEU A 1141 -35.64 11.16 -2.28
CA LEU A 1141 -36.33 9.97 -2.80
C LEU A 1141 -35.67 8.67 -2.30
N PHE A 1142 -34.35 8.58 -2.34
CA PHE A 1142 -33.57 7.47 -1.76
C PHE A 1142 -32.43 8.02 -0.90
N TRP A 1143 -32.37 7.65 0.38
CA TRP A 1143 -31.31 8.08 1.31
C TRP A 1143 -29.96 7.44 1.01
N ASN A 1144 -29.96 6.30 0.31
CA ASN A 1144 -28.74 5.56 -0.01
C ASN A 1144 -28.21 5.85 -1.41
N GLU A 1145 -28.85 6.72 -2.20
CA GLU A 1145 -28.30 7.15 -3.49
C GLU A 1145 -26.90 7.75 -3.28
N SER A 1146 -25.92 7.29 -4.04
CA SER A 1146 -24.50 7.52 -3.69
C SER A 1146 -23.62 8.03 -4.82
N LYS A 1147 -23.95 7.71 -6.08
CA LYS A 1147 -23.14 8.08 -7.24
C LYS A 1147 -23.40 9.54 -7.64
N PRO A 1148 -22.38 10.42 -7.68
CA PRO A 1148 -22.54 11.81 -8.09
C PRO A 1148 -22.70 11.94 -9.61
N ILE A 1149 -23.16 13.09 -10.09
CA ILE A 1149 -23.30 13.39 -11.52
C ILE A 1149 -21.95 13.28 -12.24
N ALA A 1150 -20.86 13.73 -11.59
CA ALA A 1150 -19.50 13.62 -12.13
C ALA A 1150 -19.08 12.18 -12.43
N TYR A 1151 -19.50 11.21 -11.60
CA TYR A 1151 -19.25 9.78 -11.88
C TYR A 1151 -19.98 9.32 -13.13
N TRP A 1152 -21.25 9.73 -13.31
CA TRP A 1152 -22.02 9.36 -14.50
C TRP A 1152 -21.49 10.02 -15.77
N ASN A 1153 -21.01 11.27 -15.71
CA ASN A 1153 -20.33 11.92 -16.82
C ASN A 1153 -19.11 11.11 -17.28
N ALA A 1154 -18.27 10.65 -16.34
CA ALA A 1154 -17.12 9.82 -16.65
C ALA A 1154 -17.52 8.47 -17.28
N ILE A 1155 -18.57 7.81 -16.77
CA ILE A 1155 -19.05 6.55 -17.36
C ILE A 1155 -19.60 6.77 -18.77
N ILE A 1156 -20.36 7.84 -19.01
CA ILE A 1156 -20.89 8.16 -20.35
C ILE A 1156 -19.74 8.40 -21.33
N GLU A 1157 -18.72 9.17 -20.93
CA GLU A 1157 -17.56 9.48 -21.77
C GLU A 1157 -16.69 8.24 -22.04
N GLU A 1158 -16.30 7.51 -20.99
CA GLU A 1158 -15.40 6.36 -21.10
C GLU A 1158 -15.97 5.20 -21.91
N PHE A 1159 -17.29 5.01 -21.86
CA PHE A 1159 -18.02 4.00 -22.62
C PHE A 1159 -18.54 4.54 -23.96
N CYS A 1160 -18.26 5.80 -24.30
CA CYS A 1160 -18.79 6.49 -25.50
C CYS A 1160 -20.30 6.29 -25.66
N ALA A 1161 -21.06 6.49 -24.58
CA ALA A 1161 -22.50 6.25 -24.56
C ALA A 1161 -23.26 7.41 -25.21
N GLU A 1162 -24.09 7.11 -26.22
CA GLU A 1162 -24.95 8.09 -26.91
C GLU A 1162 -26.45 7.84 -26.66
N ALA A 1163 -26.77 6.74 -25.98
CA ALA A 1163 -28.12 6.43 -25.54
C ALA A 1163 -28.07 5.69 -24.19
N VAL A 1164 -28.94 6.07 -23.25
CA VAL A 1164 -29.00 5.49 -21.92
C VAL A 1164 -30.40 4.92 -21.64
N PHE A 1165 -30.44 3.66 -21.26
CA PHE A 1165 -31.63 3.00 -20.73
C PHE A 1165 -31.40 2.68 -19.25
N ASP A 1166 -32.05 3.44 -18.38
CA ASP A 1166 -31.89 3.37 -16.94
C ASP A 1166 -33.09 2.64 -16.32
N LEU A 1167 -32.83 1.45 -15.79
CA LEU A 1167 -33.83 0.59 -15.17
C LEU A 1167 -34.23 1.08 -13.76
N THR A 1168 -33.47 2.02 -13.19
CA THR A 1168 -33.61 2.49 -11.80
C THR A 1168 -33.30 4.00 -11.71
N ALA A 1169 -34.18 4.84 -12.26
CA ALA A 1169 -33.90 6.25 -12.53
C ALA A 1169 -33.56 7.13 -11.29
N GLY A 1170 -33.82 6.66 -10.07
CA GLY A 1170 -33.45 7.33 -8.82
C GLY A 1170 -33.93 8.79 -8.75
N THR A 1171 -33.09 9.67 -8.21
CA THR A 1171 -33.30 11.14 -8.26
C THR A 1171 -32.70 11.78 -9.53
N GLY A 1172 -32.46 11.02 -10.60
CA GLY A 1172 -32.13 11.58 -11.91
C GLY A 1172 -30.69 12.07 -12.11
N ALA A 1173 -29.71 11.66 -11.31
CA ALA A 1173 -28.30 12.01 -11.56
C ALA A 1173 -27.80 11.58 -12.95
N LEU A 1174 -28.13 10.35 -13.37
CA LEU A 1174 -27.76 9.86 -14.70
C LEU A 1174 -28.55 10.56 -15.82
N MET A 1175 -29.79 10.95 -15.56
CA MET A 1175 -30.58 11.79 -16.48
C MET A 1175 -29.92 13.15 -16.67
N GLU A 1176 -29.47 13.80 -15.60
CA GLU A 1176 -28.81 15.10 -15.65
C GLU A 1176 -27.46 15.03 -16.38
N ALA A 1177 -26.67 13.99 -16.11
CA ALA A 1177 -25.45 13.69 -16.86
C ALA A 1177 -25.74 13.51 -18.37
N SER A 1178 -26.79 12.74 -18.69
CA SER A 1178 -27.20 12.50 -20.09
C SER A 1178 -27.69 13.77 -20.80
N LEU A 1179 -28.44 14.62 -20.10
CA LEU A 1179 -28.88 15.93 -20.62
C LEU A 1179 -27.70 16.86 -20.88
N THR A 1180 -26.72 16.88 -19.97
CA THR A 1180 -25.52 17.71 -20.10
C THR A 1180 -24.64 17.24 -21.27
N ALA A 1181 -24.58 15.93 -21.49
CA ALA A 1181 -23.91 15.34 -22.65
C ALA A 1181 -24.72 15.44 -23.96
N GLY A 1182 -25.98 15.91 -23.91
CA GLY A 1182 -26.86 16.02 -25.09
C GLY A 1182 -27.33 14.67 -25.65
N ILE A 1183 -27.28 13.59 -24.87
CA ILE A 1183 -27.60 12.23 -25.33
C ILE A 1183 -29.02 11.79 -24.94
N ALA A 1184 -29.55 10.78 -25.63
CA ALA A 1184 -30.90 10.29 -25.36
C ALA A 1184 -30.96 9.46 -24.06
N TYR A 1185 -31.88 9.79 -23.15
CA TYR A 1185 -32.10 9.09 -21.89
C TYR A 1185 -33.54 8.59 -21.77
N HIS A 1186 -33.69 7.35 -21.32
CA HIS A 1186 -34.96 6.79 -20.91
C HIS A 1186 -34.86 6.11 -19.54
N GLY A 1187 -35.64 6.59 -18.57
CA GLY A 1187 -35.65 6.06 -17.20
C GLY A 1187 -36.94 5.32 -16.86
N LEU A 1188 -36.82 4.26 -16.05
CA LEU A 1188 -37.96 3.51 -15.49
C LEU A 1188 -38.21 3.86 -14.02
N PHE A 1189 -39.50 3.95 -13.63
CA PHE A 1189 -39.95 4.10 -12.24
C PHE A 1189 -40.89 2.96 -11.82
N GLN A 1190 -40.84 2.55 -10.55
CA GLN A 1190 -41.54 1.36 -10.02
C GLN A 1190 -43.01 1.60 -9.57
N GLY A 1191 -43.57 2.81 -9.71
CA GLY A 1191 -44.91 3.17 -9.21
C GLY A 1191 -45.67 4.14 -10.13
N ILE A 1192 -46.98 4.36 -9.86
CA ILE A 1192 -47.88 5.20 -10.69
C ILE A 1192 -47.36 6.64 -10.78
N PHE A 1193 -46.53 6.88 -11.79
CA PHE A 1193 -46.02 8.19 -12.14
C PHE A 1193 -46.58 8.59 -13.51
N GLN A 1194 -47.91 8.62 -13.62
CA GLN A 1194 -48.59 9.04 -14.85
C GLN A 1194 -49.27 10.41 -14.75
N ALA A 1195 -49.14 11.15 -13.63
CA ALA A 1195 -49.97 12.34 -13.41
C ALA A 1195 -49.25 13.64 -13.01
N THR A 1196 -47.93 13.70 -12.79
CA THR A 1196 -47.33 14.94 -12.22
C THR A 1196 -45.94 15.31 -12.77
N ILE A 1197 -45.72 15.14 -14.08
CA ILE A 1197 -44.90 16.11 -14.83
C ILE A 1197 -45.81 17.22 -15.42
N SER A 1198 -47.13 17.06 -15.26
CA SER A 1198 -48.13 18.12 -15.32
C SER A 1198 -48.64 18.43 -13.89
N LEU A 1199 -48.46 19.66 -13.42
CA LEU A 1199 -49.21 20.26 -12.28
C LEU A 1199 -48.81 19.83 -10.85
N SER A 1200 -47.70 20.35 -10.34
CA SER A 1200 -47.56 20.68 -8.91
C SER A 1200 -46.49 21.77 -8.73
N PRO A 1201 -46.83 22.93 -8.13
CA PRO A 1201 -45.86 23.99 -7.77
C PRO A 1201 -44.85 23.58 -6.70
N THR A 1202 -45.00 22.39 -6.09
CA THR A 1202 -44.18 21.96 -4.94
C THR A 1202 -43.13 20.90 -5.29
N TRP A 1203 -43.08 20.43 -6.55
CA TRP A 1203 -41.94 19.67 -7.06
C TRP A 1203 -40.89 20.64 -7.61
N ASN A 1204 -39.97 21.10 -6.75
CA ASN A 1204 -38.80 21.93 -7.11
C ASN A 1204 -37.72 21.18 -7.91
N PHE A 1205 -38.09 20.14 -8.65
CA PHE A 1205 -37.18 19.46 -9.58
C PHE A 1205 -36.76 20.33 -10.79
N PRO A 1206 -37.60 21.24 -11.32
CA PRO A 1206 -37.29 21.86 -12.60
C PRO A 1206 -36.98 23.37 -12.53
N ASP A 1207 -36.81 23.98 -11.36
CA ASP A 1207 -36.41 25.41 -11.26
C ASP A 1207 -34.88 25.62 -11.12
N ALA A 1208 -34.16 24.67 -10.53
CA ALA A 1208 -32.70 24.74 -10.40
C ALA A 1208 -31.97 24.00 -11.54
N VAL A 1209 -32.46 22.81 -11.90
CA VAL A 1209 -31.80 21.93 -12.89
C VAL A 1209 -32.05 22.41 -14.32
N LEU A 1210 -33.28 22.81 -14.67
CA LEU A 1210 -33.55 23.36 -16.01
C LEU A 1210 -32.99 24.77 -16.20
N LYS A 1211 -32.91 25.62 -15.15
CA LYS A 1211 -32.18 26.90 -15.24
C LYS A 1211 -30.68 26.68 -15.49
N LYS A 1212 -30.05 25.64 -14.93
CA LYS A 1212 -28.63 25.32 -15.20
C LYS A 1212 -28.41 24.64 -16.56
N SER A 1213 -29.24 23.66 -16.93
CA SER A 1213 -29.06 22.87 -18.16
C SER A 1213 -29.50 23.60 -19.44
N LEU A 1214 -30.56 24.42 -19.42
CA LEU A 1214 -30.92 25.26 -20.60
C LEU A 1214 -29.93 26.39 -20.84
N LEU A 1215 -29.30 26.94 -19.79
CA LEU A 1215 -28.22 27.91 -19.94
C LEU A 1215 -26.96 27.29 -20.58
N HIS A 1216 -26.85 25.97 -20.60
CA HIS A 1216 -25.76 25.24 -21.25
C HIS A 1216 -26.11 24.88 -22.70
N ILE A 1217 -27.36 24.48 -22.96
CA ILE A 1217 -27.84 24.11 -24.32
C ILE A 1217 -28.10 25.35 -25.21
N LEU A 1218 -28.59 26.47 -24.65
CA LEU A 1218 -28.88 27.70 -25.42
C LEU A 1218 -27.67 28.63 -25.60
N LYS A 1219 -26.50 28.30 -25.05
CA LYS A 1219 -25.26 29.07 -25.24
C LYS A 1219 -24.44 28.65 -26.46
N MET A 1220 -24.99 27.79 -27.33
CA MET A 1220 -24.35 27.38 -28.58
C MET A 1220 -24.79 28.17 -29.82
N GLU A 1221 -25.76 29.08 -29.74
CA GLU A 1221 -26.13 29.95 -30.88
C GLU A 1221 -26.41 31.39 -30.41
N ASP A 1222 -25.43 32.27 -30.66
CA ASP A 1222 -25.48 33.73 -30.96
C ASP A 1222 -24.53 34.60 -30.10
N PRO A 1223 -23.57 35.35 -30.70
CA PRO A 1223 -22.51 36.07 -30.00
C PRO A 1223 -22.82 37.58 -29.93
N ALA A 1224 -23.59 38.03 -28.93
CA ALA A 1224 -23.60 39.44 -28.50
C ALA A 1224 -24.48 39.65 -27.25
N SER A 1225 -23.86 39.78 -26.06
CA SER A 1225 -24.22 40.75 -25.01
C SER A 1225 -23.39 40.55 -23.74
#